data_AF-A0A351X2Q4-F1
#
_entry.id   AF-A0A351X2Q4-F1
#
_cell.length_a   1.000
_cell.length_b   1.000
_cell.length_c   1.000
_cell.angle_alpha   90.00
_cell.angle_beta   90.00
_cell.angle_gamma   90.00
#
_symmetry.space_group_name_H-M   'P 1'
#
loop_
_entity.id
_entity.type
_entity.pdbx_description
1 polymer ?
#
loop_
_entity_poly.entity_id
_entity_poly.type
_entity_poly.pdbx_seq_one_letter_code
_entity_poly.pdbx_strand_id
1 'polypeptide(L)'
;MGLLTGVLLAIRSIAWAAIEPHPFKALQTIYTGEFGVDFPVGFAYNPTSSEFLVWQSASGPSAPIRIKGYGTSAEKANLPAGAADSPATAFNPSTGELVWVDSYSIQQTIIDNGLSITVQSHDIRSLAIETPSGLAVDPVNSAIYILDAQGPRIHALKLGPDGSVIDLAGHDIINLRKAAVGVSAGQELKGLVFNSTANTLFTVNTAQQVIYEISLDGDVLSSMEIGVLGLVNIQGLTFAPSSDQTDDPAEQSLFVLDGGAENTSPTLQRSGQIIELSLTPTALPAGMTLQAAYLIRTFTTGLPGWNPNSPDPAGIEYWPGTGGLVISDSEVDEMPVYYQDVNVFFTTTSGVQNGTCDTTYFSNEPSGIALNTVNGRLFFANDDAKQVTEINVGPDGIYCTGDDTKFTKNMAGYLSAGGSDPEDLAYGDNMLFIAGGGDGEFFWFSLGPDGLLGTADDGPVNQHDTDALGFSDVEGITYNDASGTVFIISTAAADRYLGEFSLSGELLNVWDLSFMGTAANIRSGLTLAPGSLAPEETHIYIVSRGIDNDYGPGNSPEEDDGKVWEISLAAPPAPTPTLTDTPTATYTFTPTESSTPTQTDTAAPTDTLTPTQTDTAAPTDTLTPTQTDTAVPTDTLTPTQADTTVPTDTLTPTQTDTAAPTDTLTPTLADTATPTDTLTPLPTETAVPTATHTATSPPSEFLIYLPVIFN
;
A
#
# COMPACT_ATOMS: atom_id res chain seq x y z
N MET A 1 33.97 18.72 68.80
CA MET A 1 34.48 17.85 67.72
C MET A 1 33.31 17.04 67.19
N GLY A 2 32.95 17.24 65.93
CA GLY A 2 31.93 16.48 65.23
C GLY A 2 32.06 16.82 63.75
N LEU A 3 32.86 16.05 63.01
CA LEU A 3 33.00 16.17 61.56
C LEU A 3 31.73 15.64 60.91
N LEU A 4 31.05 16.47 60.12
CA LEU A 4 30.10 16.04 59.11
C LEU A 4 30.89 15.77 57.82
N THR A 5 31.06 14.51 57.46
CA THR A 5 31.54 14.10 56.13
C THR A 5 30.35 14.07 55.16
N GLY A 6 30.28 15.06 54.27
CA GLY A 6 29.36 15.03 53.13
C GLY A 6 29.87 14.06 52.07
N VAL A 7 29.07 13.05 51.75
CA VAL A 7 29.27 12.19 50.58
C VAL A 7 28.73 12.94 49.37
N LEU A 8 29.62 13.35 48.48
CA LEU A 8 29.27 13.92 47.18
C LEU A 8 28.85 12.76 46.27
N LEU A 9 27.54 12.53 46.13
CA LEU A 9 26.99 11.54 45.21
C LEU A 9 27.05 12.13 43.80
N ALA A 10 28.08 11.78 43.03
CA ALA A 10 28.14 12.09 41.61
C ALA A 10 27.12 11.20 40.87
N ILE A 11 25.91 11.71 40.65
CA ILE A 11 24.97 11.11 39.71
C ILE A 11 25.55 11.38 38.32
N ARG A 12 26.22 10.38 37.74
CA ARG A 12 26.46 10.37 36.30
C ARG A 12 25.13 10.03 35.64
N SER A 13 24.46 11.03 35.08
CA SER A 13 23.38 10.81 34.12
C SER A 13 23.98 10.07 32.93
N ILE A 14 23.71 8.78 32.82
CA ILE A 14 23.99 8.03 31.60
C ILE A 14 22.81 8.34 30.69
N ALA A 15 22.99 9.28 29.76
CA ALA A 15 22.08 9.41 28.64
C ALA A 15 22.29 8.17 27.76
N TRP A 16 21.27 7.33 27.66
CA TRP A 16 21.24 6.28 26.67
C TRP A 16 20.94 6.95 25.32
N ALA A 17 21.70 6.62 24.28
CA ALA A 17 21.23 6.88 22.94
C ALA A 17 19.90 6.12 22.77
N ALA A 18 18.88 6.76 22.19
CA ALA A 18 17.67 6.05 21.83
C ALA A 18 18.05 4.94 20.83
N ILE A 19 17.51 3.74 21.02
CA ILE A 19 17.62 2.68 20.02
C ILE A 19 16.82 3.16 18.81
N GLU A 20 17.45 3.18 17.64
CA GLU A 20 16.79 3.61 16.40
C GLU A 20 15.74 2.56 16.00
N PRO A 21 14.49 2.96 15.68
CA PRO A 21 13.51 2.07 15.10
C PRO A 21 13.99 1.55 13.76
N HIS A 22 13.88 0.25 13.53
CA HIS A 22 14.03 -0.32 12.19
C HIS A 22 12.66 -0.36 11.51
N PRO A 23 12.49 0.31 10.36
CA PRO A 23 11.28 0.16 9.58
C PRO A 23 11.22 -1.26 9.04
N PHE A 24 10.02 -1.81 9.00
CA PHE A 24 9.73 -3.09 8.40
C PHE A 24 8.34 -3.06 7.81
N LYS A 25 8.07 -4.00 6.91
CA LYS A 25 6.76 -4.23 6.33
C LYS A 25 6.46 -5.72 6.35
N ALA A 26 5.22 -6.10 6.68
CA ALA A 26 4.77 -7.47 6.52
C ALA A 26 4.36 -7.67 5.06
N LEU A 27 4.95 -8.65 4.38
CA LEU A 27 4.70 -8.92 2.96
C LEU A 27 3.65 -10.01 2.80
N GLN A 28 3.90 -11.17 3.40
CA GLN A 28 3.05 -12.35 3.24
C GLN A 28 2.83 -13.07 4.57
N THR A 29 1.69 -13.76 4.67
CA THR A 29 1.40 -14.70 5.76
C THR A 29 1.15 -16.11 5.19
N ILE A 30 1.86 -17.11 5.72
CA ILE A 30 1.65 -18.53 5.42
C ILE A 30 0.95 -19.17 6.61
N TYR A 31 -0.31 -19.58 6.44
CA TYR A 31 -1.08 -20.24 7.50
C TYR A 31 -0.68 -21.71 7.63
N THR A 32 -0.01 -22.08 8.73
CA THR A 32 0.51 -23.44 8.90
C THR A 32 -0.58 -24.49 9.13
N GLY A 33 -1.77 -24.05 9.56
CA GLY A 33 -2.97 -24.87 9.73
C GLY A 33 -3.47 -25.51 8.44
N GLU A 34 -3.35 -24.81 7.32
CA GLU A 34 -3.78 -25.32 6.00
C GLU A 34 -3.00 -26.57 5.59
N PHE A 35 -1.78 -26.72 6.11
CA PHE A 35 -0.92 -27.89 5.89
C PHE A 35 -1.05 -28.95 6.99
N GLY A 36 -1.87 -28.71 8.03
CA GLY A 36 -2.08 -29.65 9.13
C GLY A 36 -1.14 -29.47 10.33
N VAL A 37 -0.53 -28.28 10.46
CA VAL A 37 0.32 -27.89 11.59
C VAL A 37 -0.33 -26.70 12.30
N ASP A 38 -1.31 -26.98 13.16
CA ASP A 38 -2.08 -25.92 13.85
C ASP A 38 -1.32 -25.14 14.91
N PHE A 39 -0.44 -25.80 15.67
CA PHE A 39 0.30 -25.17 16.77
C PHE A 39 1.79 -25.45 16.63
N PRO A 40 2.47 -24.84 15.64
CA PRO A 40 3.89 -25.06 15.44
C PRO A 40 4.68 -24.54 16.65
N VAL A 41 5.72 -25.27 17.01
CA VAL A 41 6.65 -24.90 18.10
C VAL A 41 8.05 -24.58 17.58
N GLY A 42 8.29 -24.81 16.30
CA GLY A 42 9.55 -24.47 15.65
C GLY A 42 9.46 -24.57 14.14
N PHE A 43 10.38 -23.85 13.50
CA PHE A 43 10.60 -23.85 12.06
C PHE A 43 12.06 -23.53 11.74
N ALA A 44 12.49 -23.87 10.54
CA ALA A 44 13.76 -23.44 9.98
C ALA A 44 13.70 -23.46 8.45
N TYR A 45 14.34 -22.51 7.77
CA TYR A 45 14.44 -22.51 6.31
C TYR A 45 15.63 -23.35 5.84
N ASN A 46 15.41 -24.26 4.89
CA ASN A 46 16.47 -25.02 4.23
C ASN A 46 16.83 -24.36 2.89
N PRO A 47 17.99 -23.69 2.78
CA PRO A 47 18.37 -22.99 1.55
C PRO A 47 18.82 -23.91 0.43
N THR A 48 19.10 -25.19 0.70
CA THR A 48 19.51 -26.14 -0.37
C THR A 48 18.30 -26.68 -1.14
N SER A 49 17.15 -26.82 -0.47
CA SER A 49 15.89 -27.29 -1.07
C SER A 49 14.81 -26.21 -1.19
N SER A 50 15.12 -24.97 -0.78
CA SER A 50 14.24 -23.80 -0.83
C SER A 50 12.87 -24.05 -0.19
N GLU A 51 12.88 -24.54 1.05
CA GLU A 51 11.65 -24.92 1.77
C GLU A 51 11.74 -24.61 3.27
N PHE A 52 10.60 -24.30 3.89
CA PHE A 52 10.48 -24.22 5.33
C PHE A 52 10.20 -25.60 5.91
N LEU A 53 10.99 -26.03 6.89
CA LEU A 53 10.64 -27.16 7.74
C LEU A 53 9.91 -26.63 8.96
N VAL A 54 8.69 -27.09 9.22
CA VAL A 54 7.81 -26.63 10.30
C VAL A 54 7.33 -27.83 11.12
N TRP A 55 7.27 -27.72 12.45
CA TRP A 55 6.89 -28.83 13.32
C TRP A 55 6.15 -28.42 14.58
N GLN A 56 5.44 -29.39 15.17
CA GLN A 56 4.87 -29.31 16.52
C GLN A 56 5.73 -30.09 17.52
N SER A 57 5.45 -29.95 18.82
CA SER A 57 6.11 -30.73 19.87
C SER A 57 5.96 -32.24 19.63
N ALA A 58 6.87 -33.06 20.16
CA ALA A 58 6.82 -34.52 19.98
C ALA A 58 5.54 -35.18 20.55
N SER A 59 4.79 -34.47 21.40
CA SER A 59 3.48 -34.88 21.92
C SER A 59 2.29 -34.52 21.02
N GLY A 60 2.49 -33.71 19.98
CA GLY A 60 1.48 -33.34 19.00
C GLY A 60 1.21 -34.46 17.99
N PRO A 61 -0.02 -34.59 17.46
CA PRO A 61 -0.38 -35.64 16.51
C PRO A 61 0.20 -35.43 15.10
N SER A 62 0.73 -34.24 14.77
CA SER A 62 1.18 -33.88 13.42
C SER A 62 2.65 -34.21 13.18
N ALA A 63 2.95 -34.82 12.02
CA ALA A 63 4.30 -35.00 11.54
C ALA A 63 4.90 -33.64 11.11
N PRO A 64 6.23 -33.44 11.20
CA PRO A 64 6.89 -32.28 10.61
C PRO A 64 6.57 -32.16 9.12
N ILE A 65 6.49 -30.93 8.62
CA ILE A 65 6.10 -30.63 7.24
C ILE A 65 7.14 -29.73 6.59
N ARG A 66 7.44 -30.03 5.33
CA ARG A 66 8.18 -29.17 4.42
C ARG A 66 7.19 -28.36 3.62
N ILE A 67 7.21 -27.05 3.78
CA ILE A 67 6.40 -26.09 3.02
C ILE A 67 7.31 -25.51 1.93
N LYS A 68 6.91 -25.69 0.67
CA LYS A 68 7.64 -25.25 -0.53
C LYS A 68 6.92 -24.09 -1.19
N GLY A 69 7.69 -23.30 -1.96
CA GLY A 69 7.17 -22.17 -2.73
C GLY A 69 6.27 -21.28 -1.87
N TYR A 70 6.76 -20.91 -0.68
CA TYR A 70 6.11 -19.99 0.26
C TYR A 70 4.62 -20.30 0.54
N GLY A 71 4.25 -21.58 0.64
CA GLY A 71 2.89 -22.01 0.97
C GLY A 71 2.13 -22.70 -0.16
N THR A 72 2.68 -22.74 -1.38
CA THR A 72 2.00 -23.38 -2.52
C THR A 72 1.88 -24.90 -2.41
N SER A 73 2.79 -25.56 -1.68
CA SER A 73 2.70 -27.01 -1.47
C SER A 73 3.38 -27.45 -0.19
N ALA A 74 2.95 -28.60 0.33
CA ALA A 74 3.48 -29.18 1.54
C ALA A 74 3.67 -30.70 1.44
N GLU A 75 4.75 -31.19 2.04
CA GLU A 75 5.04 -32.62 2.13
C GLU A 75 5.44 -33.02 3.54
N LYS A 76 5.09 -34.24 3.95
CA LYS A 76 5.54 -34.77 5.24
C LYS A 76 7.06 -34.94 5.25
N ALA A 77 7.65 -34.65 6.39
CA ALA A 77 9.05 -34.88 6.69
C ALA A 77 9.23 -35.60 8.02
N ASN A 78 10.46 -36.02 8.29
CA ASN A 78 10.85 -36.61 9.55
C ASN A 78 11.91 -35.74 10.20
N LEU A 79 11.70 -35.42 11.49
CA LEU A 79 12.73 -34.84 12.34
C LEU A 79 13.50 -35.95 13.06
N PRO A 80 14.79 -35.75 13.36
CA PRO A 80 15.50 -36.63 14.27
C PRO A 80 14.87 -36.56 15.68
N ALA A 81 15.01 -37.65 16.43
CA ALA A 81 14.46 -37.74 17.79
C ALA A 81 15.02 -36.62 18.69
N GLY A 82 14.14 -35.86 19.34
CA GLY A 82 14.50 -34.75 20.23
C GLY A 82 14.63 -33.38 19.55
N ALA A 83 14.77 -33.30 18.22
CA ALA A 83 14.86 -32.00 17.54
C ALA A 83 13.55 -31.20 17.60
N ALA A 84 12.40 -31.88 17.57
CA ALA A 84 11.10 -31.22 17.67
C ALA A 84 10.89 -30.48 19.02
N ASP A 85 11.61 -30.90 20.06
CA ASP A 85 11.55 -30.30 21.39
C ASP A 85 12.71 -29.29 21.62
N SER A 86 13.58 -29.08 20.62
CA SER A 86 14.68 -28.13 20.66
C SER A 86 14.22 -26.75 20.15
N PRO A 87 14.23 -25.70 20.99
CA PRO A 87 13.99 -24.32 20.56
C PRO A 87 15.20 -23.67 19.86
N ALA A 88 16.34 -24.37 19.78
CA ALA A 88 17.58 -23.87 19.20
C ALA A 88 17.95 -24.73 17.98
N THR A 89 17.41 -24.35 16.82
CA THR A 89 17.46 -25.14 15.60
C THR A 89 17.58 -24.21 14.38
N ALA A 90 18.49 -24.50 13.44
CA ALA A 90 18.62 -23.80 12.16
C ALA A 90 19.34 -24.68 11.12
N PHE A 91 19.16 -24.42 9.83
CA PHE A 91 19.96 -25.08 8.80
C PHE A 91 21.31 -24.39 8.62
N ASN A 92 22.34 -25.19 8.33
CA ASN A 92 23.61 -24.68 7.84
C ASN A 92 23.49 -24.39 6.34
N PRO A 93 23.61 -23.12 5.90
CA PRO A 93 23.41 -22.77 4.50
C PRO A 93 24.50 -23.32 3.57
N SER A 94 25.66 -23.68 4.09
CA SER A 94 26.75 -24.25 3.29
C SER A 94 26.63 -25.76 3.07
N THR A 95 25.97 -26.48 3.98
CA THR A 95 25.88 -27.96 3.94
C THR A 95 24.47 -28.49 3.76
N GLY A 96 23.44 -27.68 4.02
CA GLY A 96 22.04 -28.12 4.02
C GLY A 96 21.67 -28.99 5.22
N GLU A 97 22.54 -29.11 6.22
CA GLU A 97 22.32 -29.91 7.43
C GLU A 97 21.53 -29.11 8.47
N LEU A 98 20.58 -29.76 9.13
CA LEU A 98 19.89 -29.20 10.29
C LEU A 98 20.83 -29.24 11.51
N VAL A 99 21.14 -28.08 12.05
CA VAL A 99 21.90 -27.89 13.28
C VAL A 99 20.93 -27.63 14.42
N TRP A 100 21.03 -28.40 15.50
CA TRP A 100 20.13 -28.25 16.65
C TRP A 100 20.80 -28.62 17.97
N VAL A 101 20.27 -28.12 19.08
CA VAL A 101 20.82 -28.34 20.42
C VAL A 101 19.89 -29.24 21.22
N ASP A 102 20.41 -30.39 21.67
CA ASP A 102 19.77 -31.18 22.72
C ASP A 102 20.26 -30.74 24.11
N SER A 103 19.82 -31.41 25.18
CA SER A 103 20.22 -31.06 26.55
C SER A 103 21.72 -31.13 26.85
N TYR A 104 22.51 -31.79 25.99
CA TYR A 104 23.93 -32.06 26.24
C TYR A 104 24.84 -31.80 25.04
N SER A 105 24.31 -31.71 23.82
CA SER A 105 25.10 -31.71 22.59
C SER A 105 24.52 -30.80 21.51
N ILE A 106 25.40 -30.30 20.65
CA ILE A 106 25.02 -29.81 19.32
C ILE A 106 25.03 -30.99 18.37
N GLN A 107 23.97 -31.11 17.59
CA GLN A 107 23.76 -32.16 16.60
C GLN A 107 23.72 -31.54 15.21
N GLN A 108 24.27 -32.25 14.22
CA GLN A 108 24.11 -31.94 12.81
C GLN A 108 23.47 -33.13 12.11
N THR A 109 22.34 -32.89 11.47
CA THR A 109 21.48 -33.93 10.91
C THR A 109 21.15 -33.61 9.47
N ILE A 110 21.42 -34.56 8.56
CA ILE A 110 20.90 -34.51 7.21
C ILE A 110 19.42 -34.91 7.24
N ILE A 111 18.57 -34.11 6.61
CA ILE A 111 17.15 -34.40 6.43
C ILE A 111 16.89 -34.55 4.93
N ASP A 112 16.43 -35.72 4.51
CA ASP A 112 16.10 -35.99 3.11
C ASP A 112 14.91 -36.97 3.02
N ASN A 113 13.81 -36.54 2.38
CA ASN A 113 12.69 -37.40 1.93
C ASN A 113 12.29 -38.54 2.88
N GLY A 114 12.05 -38.21 4.16
CA GLY A 114 11.61 -39.17 5.18
C GLY A 114 12.74 -39.92 5.89
N LEU A 115 13.99 -39.55 5.66
CA LEU A 115 15.15 -40.02 6.42
C LEU A 115 15.78 -38.85 7.19
N SER A 116 16.16 -39.10 8.44
CA SER A 116 16.96 -38.20 9.26
C SER A 116 18.19 -38.95 9.76
N ILE A 117 19.39 -38.44 9.43
CA ILE A 117 20.66 -39.07 9.80
C ILE A 117 21.54 -38.04 10.49
N THR A 118 21.75 -38.22 11.79
CA THR A 118 22.74 -37.43 12.53
C THR A 118 24.14 -37.85 12.10
N VAL A 119 24.85 -36.92 11.48
CA VAL A 119 26.20 -37.11 10.95
C VAL A 119 27.27 -36.63 11.92
N GLN A 120 26.93 -35.67 12.79
CA GLN A 120 27.85 -35.18 13.83
C GLN A 120 27.11 -34.90 15.13
N SER A 121 27.81 -35.13 16.25
CA SER A 121 27.36 -34.84 17.61
C SER A 121 28.54 -34.33 18.43
N HIS A 122 28.39 -33.16 19.04
CA HIS A 122 29.42 -32.52 19.86
C HIS A 122 28.86 -32.19 21.24
N ASP A 123 29.46 -32.75 22.29
CA ASP A 123 29.09 -32.50 23.68
C ASP A 123 29.40 -31.05 24.07
N ILE A 124 28.40 -30.32 24.56
CA ILE A 124 28.52 -28.90 24.93
C ILE A 124 28.36 -28.65 26.43
N ARG A 125 28.33 -29.70 27.26
CA ARG A 125 28.13 -29.54 28.71
C ARG A 125 29.19 -28.65 29.38
N SER A 126 30.40 -28.60 28.81
CA SER A 126 31.47 -27.72 29.29
C SER A 126 31.18 -26.23 29.07
N LEU A 127 30.27 -25.87 28.17
CA LEU A 127 29.88 -24.49 27.89
C LEU A 127 28.88 -23.94 28.92
N ALA A 128 28.26 -24.82 29.72
CA ALA A 128 27.25 -24.46 30.71
C ALA A 128 26.10 -23.61 30.12
N ILE A 129 25.64 -23.99 28.93
CA ILE A 129 24.39 -23.48 28.34
C ILE A 129 23.23 -24.08 29.13
N GLU A 130 22.37 -23.23 29.69
CA GLU A 130 21.32 -23.69 30.60
C GLU A 130 19.94 -23.72 29.94
N THR A 131 19.58 -22.67 29.19
CA THR A 131 18.29 -22.57 28.51
C THR A 131 18.51 -22.11 27.06
N PRO A 132 18.93 -23.03 26.17
CA PRO A 132 19.03 -22.70 24.75
C PRO A 132 17.65 -22.29 24.24
N SER A 133 17.58 -21.20 23.46
CA SER A 133 16.31 -20.59 23.02
C SER A 133 16.35 -20.04 21.59
N GLY A 134 17.49 -20.20 20.92
CA GLY A 134 17.71 -19.81 19.54
C GLY A 134 19.09 -20.26 19.07
N LEU A 135 19.24 -20.49 17.77
CA LEU A 135 20.49 -20.89 17.14
C LEU A 135 20.62 -20.21 15.77
N ALA A 136 21.76 -19.59 15.50
CA ALA A 136 22.09 -19.05 14.19
C ALA A 136 23.38 -19.69 13.65
N VAL A 137 23.43 -19.92 12.34
CA VAL A 137 24.64 -20.36 11.64
C VAL A 137 25.15 -19.21 10.78
N ASP A 138 26.42 -18.88 10.95
CA ASP A 138 27.12 -17.82 10.24
C ASP A 138 28.15 -18.42 9.29
N PRO A 139 27.81 -18.53 7.99
CA PRO A 139 28.73 -19.08 7.00
C PRO A 139 29.88 -18.12 6.68
N VAL A 140 29.73 -16.81 6.94
CA VAL A 140 30.71 -15.77 6.59
C VAL A 140 31.91 -15.85 7.52
N ASN A 141 31.67 -15.90 8.82
CA ASN A 141 32.71 -15.99 9.84
C ASN A 141 32.97 -17.42 10.33
N SER A 142 32.29 -18.42 9.73
CA SER A 142 32.37 -19.83 10.13
C SER A 142 32.07 -20.01 11.62
N ALA A 143 30.88 -19.59 12.05
CA ALA A 143 30.46 -19.64 13.44
C ALA A 143 29.04 -20.21 13.64
N ILE A 144 28.79 -20.75 14.83
CA ILE A 144 27.45 -21.03 15.36
C ILE A 144 27.23 -20.15 16.58
N TYR A 145 26.09 -19.50 16.64
CA TYR A 145 25.65 -18.72 17.77
C TYR A 145 24.49 -19.42 18.48
N ILE A 146 24.55 -19.55 19.81
CA ILE A 146 23.50 -20.16 20.63
C ILE A 146 23.04 -19.17 21.69
N LEU A 147 21.75 -18.82 21.65
CA LEU A 147 21.13 -17.93 22.62
C LEU A 147 20.76 -18.69 23.91
N ASP A 148 21.37 -18.30 25.01
CA ASP A 148 21.10 -18.83 26.35
C ASP A 148 20.27 -17.83 27.17
N ALA A 149 18.96 -18.10 27.30
CA ALA A 149 17.99 -17.18 27.89
C ALA A 149 18.12 -16.99 29.43
N GLN A 150 18.86 -17.85 30.14
CA GLN A 150 19.00 -17.81 31.60
C GLN A 150 19.71 -16.53 32.07
N GLY A 151 20.67 -16.06 31.28
CA GLY A 151 21.35 -14.81 31.46
C GLY A 151 21.69 -14.23 30.11
N PRO A 152 20.70 -13.69 29.35
CA PRO A 152 20.72 -13.48 27.91
C PRO A 152 22.12 -13.19 27.41
N ARG A 153 22.71 -14.25 26.87
CA ARG A 153 24.08 -14.29 26.35
C ARG A 153 24.07 -15.20 25.14
N ILE A 154 24.98 -14.93 24.23
CA ILE A 154 25.13 -15.71 23.03
C ILE A 154 26.49 -16.38 23.10
N HIS A 155 26.50 -17.71 23.03
CA HIS A 155 27.71 -18.50 22.91
C HIS A 155 28.09 -18.58 21.43
N ALA A 156 29.29 -18.13 21.09
CA ALA A 156 29.83 -18.17 19.74
C ALA A 156 30.86 -19.30 19.61
N LEU A 157 30.58 -20.26 18.74
CA LEU A 157 31.38 -21.46 18.49
C LEU A 157 31.94 -21.43 17.09
N LYS A 158 33.20 -21.83 16.91
CA LYS A 158 33.85 -21.84 15.59
C LYS A 158 33.56 -23.14 14.85
N LEU A 159 33.26 -23.00 13.56
CA LEU A 159 33.12 -24.09 12.62
C LEU A 159 34.44 -24.34 11.87
N GLY A 160 34.66 -25.61 11.54
CA GLY A 160 35.71 -26.07 10.66
C GLY A 160 35.35 -25.91 9.19
N PRO A 161 36.32 -26.13 8.29
CA PRO A 161 36.10 -26.08 6.85
C PRO A 161 35.06 -27.09 6.33
N ASP A 162 34.78 -28.14 7.10
CA ASP A 162 33.78 -29.18 6.83
C ASP A 162 32.44 -28.91 7.53
N GLY A 163 32.27 -27.72 8.12
CA GLY A 163 31.07 -27.35 8.87
C GLY A 163 30.99 -27.97 10.27
N SER A 164 31.98 -28.75 10.71
CA SER A 164 32.02 -29.37 12.04
C SER A 164 32.36 -28.36 13.15
N VAL A 165 31.91 -28.59 14.38
CA VAL A 165 32.36 -27.79 15.53
C VAL A 165 33.79 -28.20 15.88
N ILE A 166 34.76 -27.31 15.63
CA ILE A 166 36.19 -27.67 15.70
C ILE A 166 36.85 -27.45 17.07
N ASP A 167 36.37 -26.50 17.86
CA ASP A 167 37.00 -26.14 19.13
C ASP A 167 35.99 -25.53 20.13
N LEU A 168 35.65 -26.29 21.18
CA LEU A 168 34.81 -25.83 22.29
C LEU A 168 35.59 -25.01 23.34
N ALA A 169 36.92 -25.09 23.34
CA ALA A 169 37.77 -24.37 24.28
C ALA A 169 38.02 -22.91 23.87
N GLY A 170 37.90 -22.62 22.57
CA GLY A 170 38.02 -21.28 21.98
C GLY A 170 36.69 -20.54 21.75
N HIS A 171 35.63 -20.88 22.51
CA HIS A 171 34.34 -20.21 22.38
C HIS A 171 34.34 -18.82 23.02
N ASP A 172 33.58 -17.90 22.42
CA ASP A 172 33.38 -16.55 22.94
C ASP A 172 31.97 -16.41 23.53
N ILE A 173 31.81 -15.51 24.49
CA ILE A 173 30.51 -15.17 25.08
C ILE A 173 30.20 -13.71 24.77
N ILE A 174 29.18 -13.51 23.95
CA ILE A 174 28.60 -12.20 23.66
C ILE A 174 27.56 -11.93 24.74
N ASN A 175 27.82 -10.92 25.58
CA ASN A 175 26.92 -10.58 26.68
C ASN A 175 25.89 -9.57 26.20
N LEU A 176 24.61 -9.93 26.22
CA LEU A 176 23.55 -9.00 25.88
C LEU A 176 23.29 -8.07 27.06
N ARG A 177 23.22 -6.76 26.78
CA ARG A 177 22.83 -5.79 27.80
C ARG A 177 21.33 -5.94 28.08
N LYS A 178 20.98 -6.65 29.15
CA LYS A 178 19.58 -6.91 29.59
C LYS A 178 18.64 -5.69 29.47
N ALA A 179 19.11 -4.51 29.88
CA ALA A 179 18.31 -3.28 29.82
C ALA A 179 18.07 -2.77 28.38
N ALA A 180 18.97 -3.05 27.44
CA ALA A 180 18.85 -2.66 26.03
C ALA A 180 17.87 -3.55 25.26
N VAL A 181 17.82 -4.84 25.59
CA VAL A 181 16.90 -5.83 24.99
C VAL A 181 15.59 -6.00 25.80
N GLY A 182 15.37 -5.11 26.78
CA GLY A 182 14.15 -5.08 27.60
C GLY A 182 13.87 -6.36 28.39
N VAL A 183 14.91 -7.10 28.79
CA VAL A 183 14.77 -8.40 29.46
C VAL A 183 14.82 -8.22 30.98
N SER A 184 13.66 -8.35 31.63
CA SER A 184 13.51 -8.47 33.09
C SER A 184 13.52 -9.95 33.52
N ALA A 185 13.60 -10.22 34.83
CA ALA A 185 13.53 -11.60 35.33
C ALA A 185 12.21 -12.28 34.89
N GLY A 186 12.31 -13.36 34.11
CA GLY A 186 11.17 -14.13 33.59
C GLY A 186 10.68 -13.73 32.19
N GLN A 187 11.36 -12.81 31.48
CA GLN A 187 11.12 -12.54 30.06
C GLN A 187 12.09 -13.36 29.20
N GLU A 188 11.57 -14.00 28.15
CA GLU A 188 12.33 -14.89 27.28
C GLU A 188 12.61 -14.22 25.94
N LEU A 189 13.89 -14.02 25.65
CA LEU A 189 14.33 -13.91 24.27
C LEU A 189 14.17 -15.28 23.61
N LYS A 190 13.60 -15.30 22.41
CA LYS A 190 13.51 -16.50 21.57
C LYS A 190 14.04 -16.21 20.19
N GLY A 191 14.43 -17.28 19.50
CA GLY A 191 14.97 -17.20 18.16
C GLY A 191 16.34 -16.50 18.13
N LEU A 192 17.19 -16.97 17.24
CA LEU A 192 18.41 -16.28 16.91
C LEU A 192 18.67 -16.53 15.44
N VAL A 193 18.88 -15.49 14.65
CA VAL A 193 19.19 -15.63 13.23
C VAL A 193 20.28 -14.64 12.85
N PHE A 194 21.13 -15.01 11.90
CA PHE A 194 22.26 -14.20 11.44
C PHE A 194 21.95 -13.55 10.09
N ASN A 195 22.13 -12.23 10.00
CA ASN A 195 22.07 -11.47 8.76
C ASN A 195 23.48 -11.39 8.17
N SER A 196 23.72 -12.11 7.08
CA SER A 196 25.02 -12.16 6.40
C SER A 196 25.40 -10.86 5.69
N THR A 197 24.42 -10.04 5.29
CA THR A 197 24.64 -8.76 4.59
C THR A 197 25.12 -7.68 5.55
N ALA A 198 24.46 -7.56 6.71
CA ALA A 198 24.81 -6.58 7.73
C ALA A 198 25.87 -7.07 8.73
N ASN A 199 26.13 -8.39 8.76
CA ASN A 199 26.98 -9.06 9.74
C ASN A 199 26.49 -8.83 11.19
N THR A 200 25.19 -9.06 11.40
CA THR A 200 24.46 -8.83 12.66
C THR A 200 23.57 -10.02 13.02
N LEU A 201 23.03 -10.02 14.24
CA LEU A 201 22.13 -11.05 14.76
C LEU A 201 20.77 -10.46 15.10
N PHE A 202 19.70 -11.22 14.87
CA PHE A 202 18.34 -10.86 15.24
C PHE A 202 17.78 -11.83 16.29
N THR A 203 17.10 -11.31 17.29
CA THR A 203 16.38 -12.08 18.31
C THR A 203 15.09 -11.35 18.71
N VAL A 204 14.10 -12.07 19.22
CA VAL A 204 12.79 -11.49 19.59
C VAL A 204 12.54 -11.57 21.08
N ASN A 205 12.17 -10.44 21.68
CA ASN A 205 11.54 -10.39 22.98
C ASN A 205 10.04 -10.63 22.82
N THR A 206 9.62 -11.86 23.10
CA THR A 206 8.24 -12.31 22.85
C THR A 206 7.21 -11.62 23.73
N ALA A 207 7.58 -11.19 24.93
CA ALA A 207 6.69 -10.51 25.86
C ALA A 207 6.44 -9.05 25.49
N GLN A 208 7.46 -8.38 24.92
CA GLN A 208 7.33 -7.02 24.43
C GLN A 208 6.90 -6.95 22.96
N GLN A 209 6.98 -8.07 22.24
CA GLN A 209 6.79 -8.12 20.79
C GLN A 209 7.73 -7.16 20.06
N VAL A 210 9.03 -7.27 20.40
CA VAL A 210 10.10 -6.48 19.79
C VAL A 210 11.19 -7.38 19.27
N ILE A 211 11.54 -7.25 18.00
CA ILE A 211 12.74 -7.87 17.42
C ILE A 211 13.89 -6.88 17.56
N TYR A 212 15.03 -7.34 18.03
CA TYR A 212 16.25 -6.54 18.16
C TYR A 212 17.30 -6.99 17.16
N GLU A 213 17.90 -6.05 16.44
CA GLU A 213 19.15 -6.28 15.74
C GLU A 213 20.33 -5.98 16.66
N ILE A 214 21.30 -6.90 16.68
CA ILE A 214 22.39 -6.92 17.64
C ILE A 214 23.71 -7.09 16.88
N SER A 215 24.72 -6.31 17.25
CA SER A 215 26.08 -6.50 16.75
C SER A 215 26.71 -7.79 17.30
N LEU A 216 27.76 -8.28 16.66
CA LEU A 216 28.53 -9.42 17.18
C LEU A 216 29.27 -9.12 18.50
N ASP A 217 29.30 -7.85 18.94
CA ASP A 217 29.81 -7.43 20.24
C ASP A 217 28.72 -7.39 21.34
N GLY A 218 27.44 -7.58 20.98
CA GLY A 218 26.31 -7.63 21.90
C GLY A 218 25.62 -6.30 22.17
N ASP A 219 25.92 -5.27 21.39
CA ASP A 219 25.21 -3.99 21.44
C ASP A 219 23.97 -4.04 20.54
N VAL A 220 22.85 -3.49 21.03
CA VAL A 220 21.62 -3.36 20.25
C VAL A 220 21.81 -2.22 19.26
N LEU A 221 21.71 -2.53 17.98
CA LEU A 221 21.80 -1.57 16.89
C LEU A 221 20.45 -0.91 16.68
N SER A 222 19.38 -1.70 16.76
CA SER A 222 18.02 -1.25 16.49
C SER A 222 16.93 -2.18 16.99
N SER A 223 15.67 -1.76 16.81
CA SER A 223 14.49 -2.52 17.22
C SER A 223 13.32 -2.39 16.25
N MET A 224 12.56 -3.47 16.06
CA MET A 224 11.31 -3.54 15.31
C MET A 224 10.17 -3.90 16.27
N GLU A 225 9.22 -2.98 16.44
CA GLU A 225 8.00 -3.19 17.26
C GLU A 225 6.96 -3.95 16.42
N ILE A 226 6.82 -5.25 16.68
CA ILE A 226 5.96 -6.15 15.89
C ILE A 226 4.58 -6.38 16.52
N GLY A 227 4.21 -5.60 17.55
CA GLY A 227 2.92 -5.74 18.23
C GLY A 227 1.71 -5.43 17.34
N VAL A 228 1.91 -4.65 16.28
CA VAL A 228 0.89 -4.36 15.25
C VAL A 228 0.47 -5.59 14.45
N LEU A 229 1.33 -6.62 14.38
CA LEU A 229 1.04 -7.89 13.67
C LEU A 229 0.06 -8.78 14.45
N GLY A 230 -0.28 -8.40 15.70
CA GLY A 230 -1.23 -9.12 16.53
C GLY A 230 -0.81 -10.56 16.85
N LEU A 231 0.48 -10.89 16.79
CA LEU A 231 0.99 -12.23 17.06
C LEU A 231 0.62 -12.67 18.49
N VAL A 232 0.37 -13.96 18.70
CA VAL A 232 -0.09 -14.46 20.01
C VAL A 232 0.91 -15.36 20.71
N ASN A 233 1.78 -16.03 19.97
CA ASN A 233 2.67 -17.06 20.50
C ASN A 233 3.94 -17.22 19.65
N ILE A 234 4.79 -16.19 19.64
CA ILE A 234 6.02 -16.15 18.84
C ILE A 234 6.98 -17.29 19.26
N GLN A 235 7.40 -18.10 18.28
CA GLN A 235 8.27 -19.27 18.48
C GLN A 235 9.72 -19.04 18.04
N GLY A 236 9.94 -18.26 16.98
CA GLY A 236 11.29 -18.06 16.46
C GLY A 236 11.36 -17.16 15.25
N LEU A 237 12.58 -17.00 14.73
CA LEU A 237 12.94 -16.19 13.57
C LEU A 237 13.80 -17.01 12.60
N THR A 238 13.69 -16.75 11.30
CA THR A 238 14.64 -17.28 10.31
C THR A 238 14.75 -16.30 9.12
N PHE A 239 15.88 -16.32 8.41
CA PHE A 239 16.03 -15.63 7.14
C PHE A 239 15.80 -16.63 6.02
N ALA A 240 15.09 -16.19 4.99
CA ALA A 240 14.95 -16.90 3.73
C ALA A 240 14.94 -15.87 2.59
N PRO A 241 15.14 -16.28 1.32
CA PRO A 241 14.88 -15.40 0.19
C PRO A 241 13.48 -14.81 0.26
N SER A 242 13.31 -13.62 -0.29
CA SER A 242 11.99 -12.99 -0.44
C SER A 242 10.99 -13.96 -1.07
N SER A 243 9.75 -13.95 -0.61
CA SER A 243 8.68 -14.71 -1.30
C SER A 243 8.33 -14.09 -2.64
N ASP A 244 8.56 -12.78 -2.76
CA ASP A 244 8.49 -12.10 -4.04
C ASP A 244 9.60 -12.65 -4.94
N GLN A 245 9.19 -13.31 -6.02
CA GLN A 245 10.10 -13.97 -6.96
C GLN A 245 10.76 -13.00 -7.94
N THR A 246 10.39 -11.72 -7.85
CA THR A 246 10.83 -10.67 -8.74
C THR A 246 11.94 -9.83 -8.15
N ASP A 247 12.03 -9.83 -6.82
CA ASP A 247 13.21 -9.44 -6.07
C ASP A 247 14.48 -10.15 -6.58
N ASP A 248 15.64 -9.53 -6.31
CA ASP A 248 16.92 -10.21 -6.53
C ASP A 248 16.89 -11.55 -5.76
N PRO A 249 17.20 -12.70 -6.38
CA PRO A 249 17.22 -13.98 -5.68
C PRO A 249 18.16 -14.05 -4.46
N ALA A 250 19.07 -13.07 -4.30
CA ALA A 250 19.91 -12.89 -3.13
C ALA A 250 19.28 -12.03 -2.02
N GLU A 251 18.19 -11.31 -2.29
CA GLU A 251 17.41 -10.58 -1.28
C GLU A 251 16.92 -11.56 -0.21
N GLN A 252 16.88 -11.11 1.04
CA GLN A 252 16.49 -11.93 2.19
C GLN A 252 15.46 -11.19 3.03
N SER A 253 14.37 -11.86 3.34
CA SER A 253 13.34 -11.40 4.28
C SER A 253 13.48 -12.10 5.62
N LEU A 254 13.05 -11.41 6.68
CA LEU A 254 13.00 -11.96 8.02
C LEU A 254 11.63 -12.61 8.26
N PHE A 255 11.60 -13.92 8.51
CA PHE A 255 10.37 -14.65 8.78
C PHE A 255 10.17 -14.85 10.28
N VAL A 256 8.94 -14.65 10.74
CA VAL A 256 8.53 -14.82 12.14
C VAL A 256 7.50 -15.95 12.24
N LEU A 257 7.77 -16.94 13.09
CA LEU A 257 6.80 -18.00 13.37
C LEU A 257 5.93 -17.63 14.58
N ASP A 258 4.61 -17.61 14.38
CA ASP A 258 3.60 -17.57 15.43
C ASP A 258 2.95 -18.96 15.58
N GLY A 259 3.02 -19.50 16.80
CA GLY A 259 2.47 -20.80 17.16
C GLY A 259 0.95 -20.84 17.29
N GLY A 260 0.27 -19.71 17.10
CA GLY A 260 -1.18 -19.60 17.28
C GLY A 260 -1.61 -19.71 18.75
N ALA A 261 -2.91 -19.81 18.99
CA ALA A 261 -3.49 -19.90 20.33
C ALA A 261 -4.51 -21.04 20.42
N GLU A 262 -4.23 -21.98 21.32
CA GLU A 262 -5.16 -23.05 21.69
C GLU A 262 -6.06 -22.55 22.82
N ASN A 263 -7.36 -22.36 22.56
CA ASN A 263 -8.36 -22.04 23.57
C ASN A 263 -9.39 -23.18 23.67
N THR A 264 -9.96 -23.37 24.87
CA THR A 264 -11.02 -24.37 25.12
C THR A 264 -12.38 -24.02 24.48
N SER A 265 -12.44 -22.99 23.62
CA SER A 265 -13.65 -22.55 22.92
C SER A 265 -13.38 -22.42 21.41
N PRO A 266 -14.19 -23.06 20.54
CA PRO A 266 -13.94 -23.11 19.10
C PRO A 266 -14.06 -21.76 18.36
N THR A 267 -14.56 -20.70 19.01
CA THR A 267 -14.79 -19.40 18.36
C THR A 267 -13.57 -18.47 18.35
N LEU A 268 -12.45 -18.88 18.93
CA LEU A 268 -11.21 -18.08 19.07
C LEU A 268 -9.94 -18.94 18.86
N GLN A 269 -10.07 -20.12 18.23
CA GLN A 269 -8.91 -20.93 17.86
C GLN A 269 -8.18 -20.22 16.73
N ARG A 270 -6.93 -19.82 16.97
CA ARG A 270 -6.07 -19.25 15.93
C ARG A 270 -4.98 -20.26 15.60
N SER A 271 -4.99 -20.74 14.37
CA SER A 271 -3.93 -21.61 13.86
C SER A 271 -2.61 -20.86 13.74
N GLY A 272 -1.50 -21.58 13.66
CA GLY A 272 -0.17 -21.04 13.49
C GLY A 272 0.02 -20.38 12.13
N GLN A 273 0.99 -19.48 12.06
CA GLN A 273 1.30 -18.70 10.86
C GLN A 273 2.79 -18.35 10.81
N ILE A 274 3.34 -18.25 9.61
CA ILE A 274 4.66 -17.68 9.34
C ILE A 274 4.41 -16.33 8.66
N ILE A 275 4.94 -15.25 9.23
CA ILE A 275 4.87 -13.91 8.63
C ILE A 275 6.22 -13.55 8.07
N GLU A 276 6.24 -13.10 6.82
CA GLU A 276 7.40 -12.52 6.17
C GLU A 276 7.50 -11.02 6.44
N LEU A 277 8.67 -10.58 6.88
CA LEU A 277 8.99 -9.17 7.10
C LEU A 277 10.10 -8.73 6.15
N SER A 278 9.80 -7.76 5.29
CA SER A 278 10.84 -7.01 4.59
C SER A 278 11.54 -6.06 5.55
N LEU A 279 12.88 -6.05 5.46
CA LEU A 279 13.73 -5.11 6.20
C LEU A 279 14.09 -3.87 5.38
N THR A 280 13.64 -3.82 4.12
CA THR A 280 13.87 -2.70 3.22
C THR A 280 12.84 -1.60 3.53
N PRO A 281 13.27 -0.37 3.88
CA PRO A 281 12.33 0.71 4.16
C PRO A 281 11.56 1.09 2.90
N THR A 282 10.22 1.09 2.97
CA THR A 282 9.39 1.73 1.96
C THR A 282 9.60 3.24 2.01
N ALA A 283 10.12 3.82 0.93
CA ALA A 283 10.33 5.26 0.85
C ALA A 283 10.28 5.75 -0.58
N LEU A 284 9.67 6.92 -0.78
CA LEU A 284 9.74 7.60 -2.06
C LEU A 284 11.21 7.90 -2.42
N PRO A 285 11.59 7.80 -3.70
CA PRO A 285 12.94 8.10 -4.16
C PRO A 285 13.41 9.48 -3.71
N ALA A 286 14.71 9.61 -3.41
CA ALA A 286 15.28 10.87 -2.95
C ALA A 286 15.03 12.00 -3.97
N GLY A 287 14.44 13.11 -3.51
CA GLY A 287 14.08 14.26 -4.34
C GLY A 287 12.65 14.23 -4.89
N MET A 288 11.93 13.11 -4.74
CA MET A 288 10.52 13.04 -5.03
C MET A 288 9.71 13.82 -4.00
N THR A 289 8.81 14.68 -4.48
CA THR A 289 7.90 15.46 -3.63
C THR A 289 6.49 14.93 -3.80
N LEU A 290 5.83 14.64 -2.68
CA LEU A 290 4.43 14.28 -2.68
C LEU A 290 3.56 15.47 -3.10
N GLN A 291 2.84 15.32 -4.21
CA GLN A 291 2.00 16.35 -4.80
C GLN A 291 0.58 16.29 -4.23
N ALA A 292 -0.18 17.37 -4.33
CA ALA A 292 -1.59 17.39 -3.91
C ALA A 292 -2.49 16.90 -5.06
N ALA A 293 -3.43 15.99 -4.75
CA ALA A 293 -4.60 15.73 -5.58
C ALA A 293 -5.84 16.40 -4.98
N TYR A 294 -6.83 16.69 -5.82
CA TYR A 294 -8.01 17.46 -5.45
C TYR A 294 -9.28 16.66 -5.73
N LEU A 295 -10.04 16.39 -4.67
CA LEU A 295 -11.38 15.80 -4.82
C LEU A 295 -12.31 16.75 -5.57
N ILE A 296 -12.87 16.28 -6.68
CA ILE A 296 -13.90 16.99 -7.44
C ILE A 296 -15.28 16.58 -6.94
N ARG A 297 -15.54 15.27 -6.87
CA ARG A 297 -16.78 14.71 -6.34
C ARG A 297 -16.65 13.22 -6.03
N THR A 298 -17.68 12.70 -5.36
CA THR A 298 -17.94 11.26 -5.29
C THR A 298 -19.36 10.96 -5.79
N PHE A 299 -19.61 9.71 -6.16
CA PHE A 299 -20.96 9.17 -6.36
C PHE A 299 -21.00 7.71 -5.91
N THR A 300 -22.12 7.28 -5.34
CA THR A 300 -22.31 5.93 -4.80
C THR A 300 -22.72 4.96 -5.89
N THR A 301 -22.08 3.80 -5.94
CA THR A 301 -22.47 2.63 -6.74
C THR A 301 -23.35 1.68 -5.93
N GLY A 302 -23.18 1.66 -4.61
CA GLY A 302 -24.09 1.03 -3.66
C GLY A 302 -25.32 1.89 -3.31
N LEU A 303 -26.07 1.55 -2.26
CA LEU A 303 -27.25 2.27 -1.80
C LEU A 303 -26.91 3.66 -1.22
N PRO A 304 -27.77 4.68 -1.43
CA PRO A 304 -29.02 4.69 -2.19
C PRO A 304 -28.82 5.02 -3.69
N GLY A 305 -27.62 4.79 -4.24
CA GLY A 305 -27.20 5.21 -5.57
C GLY A 305 -27.85 4.46 -6.72
N TRP A 306 -27.29 3.31 -7.07
CA TRP A 306 -27.69 2.55 -8.27
C TRP A 306 -28.76 1.51 -7.99
N ASN A 307 -29.42 1.05 -9.04
CA ASN A 307 -30.35 -0.09 -8.99
C ASN A 307 -30.45 -0.76 -10.38
N PRO A 308 -29.86 -1.97 -10.57
CA PRO A 308 -29.12 -2.76 -9.58
C PRO A 308 -27.88 -2.03 -9.05
N ASN A 309 -27.57 -2.24 -7.77
CA ASN A 309 -26.43 -1.66 -7.08
C ASN A 309 -25.15 -2.47 -7.32
N SER A 310 -24.00 -1.80 -7.21
CA SER A 310 -22.66 -2.40 -7.15
C SER A 310 -22.09 -2.10 -5.77
N PRO A 311 -22.24 -3.04 -4.80
CA PRO A 311 -21.77 -2.86 -3.43
C PRO A 311 -20.24 -2.78 -3.34
N ASP A 312 -19.51 -3.52 -4.18
CA ASP A 312 -18.06 -3.71 -4.09
C ASP A 312 -17.39 -3.53 -5.48
N PRO A 313 -17.39 -2.30 -6.03
CA PRO A 313 -16.81 -2.06 -7.34
C PRO A 313 -15.28 -2.29 -7.33
N ALA A 314 -14.81 -3.15 -8.23
CA ALA A 314 -13.42 -3.56 -8.34
C ALA A 314 -12.69 -2.87 -9.51
N GLY A 315 -13.17 -3.06 -10.75
CA GLY A 315 -12.56 -2.52 -11.96
C GLY A 315 -13.32 -1.33 -12.54
N ILE A 316 -12.61 -0.43 -13.24
CA ILE A 316 -13.22 0.72 -13.91
C ILE A 316 -12.46 1.10 -15.18
N GLU A 317 -13.20 1.36 -16.27
CA GLU A 317 -12.61 1.81 -17.53
C GLU A 317 -13.47 2.90 -18.18
N TYR A 318 -12.83 3.88 -18.81
CA TYR A 318 -13.52 4.86 -19.64
C TYR A 318 -13.71 4.31 -21.06
N TRP A 319 -14.94 4.41 -21.56
CA TRP A 319 -15.27 4.03 -22.93
C TRP A 319 -15.59 5.27 -23.78
N PRO A 320 -14.62 5.76 -24.59
CA PRO A 320 -14.83 6.95 -25.42
C PRO A 320 -16.01 6.84 -26.39
N GLY A 321 -16.30 5.63 -26.88
CA GLY A 321 -17.41 5.35 -27.80
C GLY A 321 -18.79 5.61 -27.20
N THR A 322 -18.95 5.46 -25.87
CA THR A 322 -20.19 5.75 -25.15
C THR A 322 -20.15 7.08 -24.39
N GLY A 323 -18.95 7.61 -24.16
CA GLY A 323 -18.74 8.79 -23.30
C GLY A 323 -18.99 8.51 -21.81
N GLY A 324 -18.93 7.24 -21.42
CA GLY A 324 -19.23 6.76 -20.07
C GLY A 324 -18.12 5.88 -19.50
N LEU A 325 -18.32 5.49 -18.25
CA LEU A 325 -17.48 4.55 -17.52
C LEU A 325 -18.17 3.18 -17.52
N VAL A 326 -17.36 2.12 -17.59
CA VAL A 326 -17.75 0.74 -17.33
C VAL A 326 -17.12 0.36 -15.99
N ILE A 327 -17.90 -0.22 -15.09
CA ILE A 327 -17.46 -0.63 -13.75
C ILE A 327 -17.79 -2.10 -13.57
N SER A 328 -16.84 -2.89 -13.09
CA SER A 328 -17.09 -4.27 -12.66
C SER A 328 -17.16 -4.36 -11.14
N ASP A 329 -17.83 -5.39 -10.67
CA ASP A 329 -17.96 -5.75 -9.26
C ASP A 329 -17.68 -7.25 -9.18
N SER A 330 -16.52 -7.63 -8.63
CA SER A 330 -16.08 -9.03 -8.56
C SER A 330 -16.84 -9.82 -7.50
N GLU A 331 -17.46 -9.14 -6.55
CA GLU A 331 -17.97 -9.73 -5.31
C GLU A 331 -19.51 -9.75 -5.23
N VAL A 332 -20.20 -9.02 -6.11
CA VAL A 332 -21.66 -8.87 -6.02
C VAL A 332 -22.41 -10.20 -6.12
N ASP A 333 -21.89 -11.23 -6.80
CA ASP A 333 -22.53 -12.55 -6.86
C ASP A 333 -22.34 -13.38 -5.57
N GLU A 334 -21.38 -13.01 -4.73
CA GLU A 334 -21.17 -13.49 -3.36
C GLU A 334 -22.15 -12.86 -2.36
N MET A 335 -22.90 -11.83 -2.80
CA MET A 335 -23.83 -11.05 -1.97
C MET A 335 -25.30 -11.28 -2.37
N PRO A 336 -25.93 -12.42 -2.01
CA PRO A 336 -27.31 -12.78 -2.40
C PRO A 336 -28.40 -11.75 -2.10
N VAL A 337 -28.16 -10.80 -1.19
CA VAL A 337 -29.10 -9.73 -0.86
C VAL A 337 -29.15 -8.66 -1.96
N TYR A 338 -28.05 -8.44 -2.66
CA TYR A 338 -27.85 -7.39 -3.66
C TYR A 338 -27.70 -7.93 -5.07
N TYR A 339 -27.27 -9.18 -5.23
CA TYR A 339 -27.10 -9.80 -6.53
C TYR A 339 -28.42 -9.86 -7.33
N GLN A 340 -28.39 -9.28 -8.53
CA GLN A 340 -29.51 -9.24 -9.47
C GLN A 340 -29.12 -9.78 -10.86
N ASP A 341 -28.29 -10.82 -10.88
CA ASP A 341 -27.77 -11.46 -12.10
C ASP A 341 -26.96 -10.50 -13.00
N VAL A 342 -26.23 -9.55 -12.40
CA VAL A 342 -25.36 -8.58 -13.08
C VAL A 342 -24.15 -8.27 -12.21
N ASN A 343 -22.99 -8.07 -12.84
CA ASN A 343 -21.72 -7.75 -12.19
C ASN A 343 -20.87 -6.75 -13.01
N VAL A 344 -21.45 -6.16 -14.05
CA VAL A 344 -20.87 -5.03 -14.80
C VAL A 344 -21.93 -3.94 -14.99
N PHE A 345 -21.51 -2.69 -14.87
CA PHE A 345 -22.37 -1.52 -14.77
C PHE A 345 -21.86 -0.41 -15.69
N PHE A 346 -22.78 0.24 -16.42
CA PHE A 346 -22.46 1.38 -17.27
C PHE A 346 -22.98 2.66 -16.63
N THR A 347 -22.16 3.71 -16.65
CA THR A 347 -22.53 5.02 -16.09
C THR A 347 -21.97 6.16 -16.92
N THR A 348 -22.59 7.34 -16.83
CA THR A 348 -21.93 8.59 -17.25
C THR A 348 -20.79 8.94 -16.29
N THR A 349 -19.87 9.82 -16.71
CA THR A 349 -18.82 10.38 -15.84
C THR A 349 -19.37 11.15 -14.62
N SER A 350 -20.66 11.49 -14.65
CA SER A 350 -21.36 12.16 -13.55
C SER A 350 -22.04 11.21 -12.55
N GLY A 351 -21.94 9.89 -12.75
CA GLY A 351 -22.47 8.86 -11.85
C GLY A 351 -23.90 8.40 -12.12
N VAL A 352 -24.47 8.77 -13.28
CA VAL A 352 -25.80 8.29 -13.71
C VAL A 352 -25.68 6.94 -14.40
N GLN A 353 -26.09 5.87 -13.72
CA GLN A 353 -26.20 4.51 -14.27
C GLN A 353 -27.12 4.49 -15.49
N ASN A 354 -26.69 3.86 -16.57
CA ASN A 354 -27.42 3.80 -17.83
C ASN A 354 -27.43 2.40 -18.50
N GLY A 355 -26.88 1.38 -17.84
CA GLY A 355 -26.96 -0.01 -18.27
C GLY A 355 -26.29 -0.97 -17.30
N THR A 356 -26.44 -2.26 -17.55
CA THR A 356 -25.78 -3.36 -16.82
C THR A 356 -25.45 -4.51 -17.77
N CYS A 357 -24.53 -5.38 -17.37
CA CYS A 357 -24.18 -6.62 -18.05
C CYS A 357 -23.91 -7.75 -17.05
N ASP A 358 -24.05 -8.98 -17.52
CA ASP A 358 -23.74 -10.22 -16.81
C ASP A 358 -22.53 -10.88 -17.47
N THR A 359 -21.42 -10.99 -16.74
CA THR A 359 -20.21 -11.66 -17.22
C THR A 359 -20.13 -13.13 -16.83
N THR A 360 -21.06 -13.68 -16.05
CA THR A 360 -20.98 -15.05 -15.50
C THR A 360 -20.87 -16.14 -16.58
N TYR A 361 -21.19 -15.82 -17.84
CA TYR A 361 -20.90 -16.70 -18.98
C TYR A 361 -19.38 -16.91 -19.23
N PHE A 362 -18.50 -16.08 -18.65
CA PHE A 362 -17.05 -16.18 -18.72
C PHE A 362 -16.28 -15.88 -17.44
N SER A 363 -16.81 -15.05 -16.54
CA SER A 363 -16.19 -14.69 -15.27
C SER A 363 -17.27 -14.39 -14.25
N ASN A 364 -17.18 -15.02 -13.07
CA ASN A 364 -17.95 -14.61 -11.91
C ASN A 364 -17.28 -13.44 -11.18
N GLU A 365 -15.95 -13.40 -11.21
CA GLU A 365 -15.14 -12.34 -10.59
C GLU A 365 -14.43 -11.49 -11.66
N PRO A 366 -15.11 -10.51 -12.27
CA PRO A 366 -14.46 -9.52 -13.11
C PRO A 366 -13.72 -8.47 -12.26
N SER A 367 -12.51 -8.77 -11.82
CA SER A 367 -11.71 -7.86 -10.97
C SER A 367 -11.28 -6.57 -11.67
N GLY A 368 -10.98 -6.66 -12.97
CA GLY A 368 -10.42 -5.57 -13.77
C GLY A 368 -11.02 -5.41 -15.16
N ILE A 369 -10.93 -4.22 -15.75
CA ILE A 369 -11.41 -3.93 -17.11
C ILE A 369 -10.43 -3.06 -17.88
N ALA A 370 -10.10 -3.43 -19.12
CA ALA A 370 -9.42 -2.54 -20.07
C ALA A 370 -10.13 -2.49 -21.43
N LEU A 371 -10.02 -1.35 -22.13
CA LEU A 371 -10.55 -1.19 -23.49
C LEU A 371 -9.43 -1.01 -24.53
N ASN A 372 -9.37 -1.93 -25.50
CA ASN A 372 -8.62 -1.71 -26.72
C ASN A 372 -9.34 -0.69 -27.61
N THR A 373 -8.94 0.57 -27.51
CA THR A 373 -9.53 1.68 -28.27
C THR A 373 -9.29 1.60 -29.78
N VAL A 374 -8.38 0.76 -30.25
CA VAL A 374 -8.05 0.60 -31.69
C VAL A 374 -9.05 -0.32 -32.38
N ASN A 375 -9.44 -1.42 -31.74
CA ASN A 375 -10.31 -2.44 -32.33
C ASN A 375 -11.65 -2.63 -31.59
N GLY A 376 -11.87 -1.93 -30.47
CA GLY A 376 -13.10 -1.94 -29.69
C GLY A 376 -13.28 -3.17 -28.80
N ARG A 377 -12.21 -3.94 -28.56
CA ARG A 377 -12.25 -5.14 -27.73
C ARG A 377 -12.06 -4.80 -26.26
N LEU A 378 -12.75 -5.54 -25.40
CA LEU A 378 -12.64 -5.39 -23.95
C LEU A 378 -11.77 -6.52 -23.41
N PHE A 379 -11.01 -6.22 -22.37
CA PHE A 379 -10.32 -7.21 -21.56
C PHE A 379 -10.92 -7.21 -20.16
N PHE A 380 -11.10 -8.39 -19.60
CA PHE A 380 -11.52 -8.58 -18.21
C PHE A 380 -10.50 -9.43 -17.49
N ALA A 381 -10.05 -8.95 -16.33
CA ALA A 381 -9.28 -9.76 -15.40
C ALA A 381 -10.20 -10.65 -14.57
N ASN A 382 -9.62 -11.73 -14.07
CA ASN A 382 -10.16 -12.61 -13.06
C ASN A 382 -8.94 -13.09 -12.27
N ASP A 383 -8.71 -12.41 -11.17
CA ASP A 383 -7.72 -12.64 -10.11
C ASP A 383 -7.80 -14.09 -9.59
N ASP A 384 -9.00 -14.56 -9.28
CA ASP A 384 -9.23 -15.86 -8.65
C ASP A 384 -8.79 -17.07 -9.50
N ALA A 385 -9.17 -17.06 -10.79
CA ALA A 385 -8.78 -18.08 -11.77
C ALA A 385 -7.47 -17.72 -12.50
N LYS A 386 -6.83 -16.60 -12.13
CA LYS A 386 -5.58 -16.07 -12.69
C LYS A 386 -5.62 -15.97 -14.21
N GLN A 387 -6.64 -15.30 -14.74
CA GLN A 387 -6.97 -15.26 -16.17
C GLN A 387 -7.28 -13.86 -16.67
N VAL A 388 -7.00 -13.63 -17.96
CA VAL A 388 -7.52 -12.48 -18.69
C VAL A 388 -8.39 -12.98 -19.85
N THR A 389 -9.59 -12.43 -19.96
CA THR A 389 -10.53 -12.73 -21.05
C THR A 389 -10.68 -11.53 -21.97
N GLU A 390 -10.34 -11.72 -23.24
CA GLU A 390 -10.57 -10.77 -24.33
C GLU A 390 -11.96 -11.00 -24.95
N ILE A 391 -12.76 -9.94 -25.04
CA ILE A 391 -14.12 -9.93 -25.62
C ILE A 391 -14.13 -9.14 -26.93
N ASN A 392 -14.66 -9.77 -27.96
CA ASN A 392 -14.95 -9.15 -29.25
C ASN A 392 -16.46 -8.88 -29.37
N VAL A 393 -16.82 -7.59 -29.44
CA VAL A 393 -18.20 -7.03 -29.37
C VAL A 393 -19.11 -7.33 -30.58
N GLY A 394 -18.79 -8.39 -31.33
CA GLY A 394 -19.58 -8.84 -32.48
C GLY A 394 -19.75 -7.81 -33.61
N PRO A 395 -20.55 -8.18 -34.65
CA PRO A 395 -20.92 -7.26 -35.72
C PRO A 395 -21.87 -6.13 -35.34
N ASP A 396 -22.63 -6.23 -34.25
CA ASP A 396 -23.54 -5.16 -33.84
C ASP A 396 -22.83 -3.99 -33.14
N GLY A 397 -21.60 -4.22 -32.67
CA GLY A 397 -20.75 -3.21 -32.01
C GLY A 397 -21.26 -2.82 -30.63
N ILE A 398 -22.10 -3.64 -30.03
CA ILE A 398 -22.70 -3.43 -28.71
C ILE A 398 -22.19 -4.55 -27.81
N TYR A 399 -21.45 -4.21 -26.78
CA TYR A 399 -21.06 -5.20 -25.77
C TYR A 399 -22.28 -5.71 -24.99
N CYS A 400 -22.19 -6.95 -24.54
CA CYS A 400 -23.19 -7.70 -23.79
C CYS A 400 -24.36 -8.18 -24.65
N THR A 401 -24.07 -8.64 -25.86
CA THR A 401 -25.06 -9.18 -26.81
C THR A 401 -24.70 -10.61 -27.22
N GLY A 402 -25.67 -11.30 -27.82
CA GLY A 402 -25.53 -12.73 -28.14
C GLY A 402 -24.51 -13.06 -29.24
N ASP A 403 -23.99 -12.06 -29.94
CA ASP A 403 -22.95 -12.19 -30.97
C ASP A 403 -21.53 -11.93 -30.46
N ASP A 404 -21.38 -11.57 -29.18
CA ASP A 404 -20.08 -11.43 -28.54
C ASP A 404 -19.33 -12.76 -28.49
N THR A 405 -18.03 -12.70 -28.72
CA THR A 405 -17.14 -13.87 -28.63
C THR A 405 -15.98 -13.60 -27.70
N LYS A 406 -15.50 -14.63 -27.01
CA LYS A 406 -14.42 -14.52 -26.04
C LYS A 406 -13.20 -15.38 -26.38
N PHE A 407 -12.03 -14.93 -25.94
CA PHE A 407 -10.81 -15.70 -25.83
C PHE A 407 -10.24 -15.51 -24.41
N THR A 408 -9.85 -16.59 -23.75
CA THR A 408 -9.35 -16.54 -22.38
C THR A 408 -7.94 -17.11 -22.33
N LYS A 409 -7.04 -16.38 -21.66
CA LYS A 409 -5.65 -16.76 -21.45
C LYS A 409 -5.38 -16.86 -19.95
N ASN A 410 -4.79 -17.97 -19.55
CA ASN A 410 -4.28 -18.13 -18.19
C ASN A 410 -2.97 -17.31 -18.04
N MET A 411 -2.94 -16.45 -17.02
CA MET A 411 -1.82 -15.57 -16.70
C MET A 411 -0.80 -16.24 -15.77
N ALA A 412 -1.19 -17.27 -15.02
CA ALA A 412 -0.28 -18.00 -14.15
C ALA A 412 0.85 -18.66 -14.97
N GLY A 413 2.10 -18.39 -14.60
CA GLY A 413 3.27 -18.83 -15.34
C GLY A 413 3.56 -18.04 -16.63
N TYR A 414 2.63 -17.19 -17.08
CA TYR A 414 2.85 -16.27 -18.20
C TYR A 414 3.47 -14.96 -17.72
N LEU A 415 2.97 -14.40 -16.61
CA LEU A 415 3.48 -13.16 -16.02
C LEU A 415 4.73 -13.40 -15.20
N SER A 416 4.65 -14.29 -14.21
CA SER A 416 5.77 -14.69 -13.35
C SER A 416 5.82 -16.21 -13.20
N ALA A 417 6.99 -16.76 -12.87
CA ALA A 417 7.18 -18.21 -12.69
C ALA A 417 6.38 -18.78 -11.49
N GLY A 418 5.99 -17.93 -10.53
CA GLY A 418 5.16 -18.25 -9.37
C GLY A 418 3.65 -18.10 -9.62
N GLY A 419 3.27 -17.33 -10.65
CA GLY A 419 1.89 -17.10 -11.07
C GLY A 419 1.27 -15.89 -10.40
N SER A 420 1.36 -14.73 -11.07
CA SER A 420 0.62 -13.51 -10.71
C SER A 420 -0.88 -13.68 -10.89
N ASP A 421 -1.65 -13.08 -9.99
CA ASP A 421 -3.07 -12.74 -10.10
C ASP A 421 -3.20 -11.40 -10.84
N PRO A 422 -4.00 -11.34 -11.92
CA PRO A 422 -4.36 -10.07 -12.53
C PRO A 422 -5.49 -9.41 -11.74
N GLU A 423 -5.22 -8.28 -11.09
CA GLU A 423 -6.21 -7.51 -10.33
C GLU A 423 -6.96 -6.51 -11.22
N ASP A 424 -6.22 -5.69 -11.96
CA ASP A 424 -6.78 -4.73 -12.93
C ASP A 424 -5.95 -4.65 -14.20
N LEU A 425 -6.53 -4.06 -15.25
CA LEU A 425 -5.96 -4.03 -16.58
C LEU A 425 -5.93 -2.61 -17.13
N ALA A 426 -4.91 -2.30 -17.93
CA ALA A 426 -4.94 -1.13 -18.79
C ALA A 426 -4.47 -1.47 -20.20
N TYR A 427 -4.93 -0.70 -21.17
CA TYR A 427 -4.49 -0.83 -22.55
C TYR A 427 -4.01 0.51 -23.11
N GLY A 428 -2.88 0.49 -23.82
CA GLY A 428 -2.40 1.65 -24.55
C GLY A 428 -1.11 1.38 -25.31
N ASP A 429 -0.87 2.13 -26.38
CA ASP A 429 0.27 1.93 -27.30
C ASP A 429 0.47 0.46 -27.75
N ASN A 430 -0.65 -0.25 -27.95
CA ASN A 430 -0.67 -1.67 -28.31
C ASN A 430 0.03 -2.59 -27.28
N MET A 431 0.00 -2.19 -26.02
CA MET A 431 0.41 -2.98 -24.87
C MET A 431 -0.78 -3.22 -23.95
N LEU A 432 -0.75 -4.37 -23.29
CA LEU A 432 -1.61 -4.68 -22.16
C LEU A 432 -0.76 -4.53 -20.88
N PHE A 433 -1.30 -3.81 -19.91
CA PHE A 433 -0.73 -3.62 -18.58
C PHE A 433 -1.62 -4.34 -17.56
N ILE A 434 -1.00 -4.92 -16.54
CA ILE A 434 -1.68 -5.75 -15.55
C ILE A 434 -1.17 -5.38 -14.17
N ALA A 435 -2.09 -5.02 -13.27
CA ALA A 435 -1.86 -4.84 -11.85
C ALA A 435 -1.71 -6.23 -11.19
N GLY A 436 -0.64 -6.43 -10.43
CA GLY A 436 -0.27 -7.74 -9.85
C GLY A 436 -0.70 -7.96 -8.40
N GLY A 437 -1.49 -7.06 -7.83
CA GLY A 437 -2.01 -7.21 -6.46
C GLY A 437 -0.91 -7.32 -5.42
N GLY A 438 -1.04 -8.32 -4.56
CA GLY A 438 -0.11 -8.61 -3.47
C GLY A 438 1.29 -9.07 -3.89
N ASP A 439 1.53 -9.30 -5.19
CA ASP A 439 2.90 -9.44 -5.70
C ASP A 439 3.68 -8.11 -5.58
N GLY A 440 3.00 -6.97 -5.38
CA GLY A 440 3.67 -5.67 -5.26
C GLY A 440 4.24 -5.16 -6.59
N GLU A 441 3.70 -5.64 -7.72
CA GLU A 441 4.20 -5.38 -9.07
C GLU A 441 3.11 -4.91 -10.04
N PHE A 442 3.56 -4.35 -11.18
CA PHE A 442 2.76 -4.38 -12.40
C PHE A 442 3.54 -4.95 -13.58
N PHE A 443 2.81 -5.59 -14.49
CA PHE A 443 3.34 -6.26 -15.68
C PHE A 443 2.88 -5.57 -16.96
N TRP A 444 3.67 -5.69 -18.03
CA TRP A 444 3.21 -5.29 -19.37
C TRP A 444 3.91 -6.02 -20.51
N PHE A 445 3.19 -6.17 -21.61
CA PHE A 445 3.71 -6.73 -22.86
C PHE A 445 2.95 -6.16 -24.06
N SER A 446 3.61 -6.18 -25.22
CA SER A 446 2.95 -5.80 -26.49
C SER A 446 2.04 -6.92 -26.99
N LEU A 447 0.86 -6.58 -27.51
CA LEU A 447 -0.06 -7.52 -28.17
C LEU A 447 0.32 -7.84 -29.63
N GLY A 448 1.55 -7.50 -30.03
CA GLY A 448 2.02 -7.74 -31.39
C GLY A 448 1.25 -7.00 -32.49
N PRO A 449 1.65 -7.14 -33.77
CA PRO A 449 0.97 -6.50 -34.89
C PRO A 449 -0.51 -6.84 -35.08
N ASP A 450 -1.01 -7.97 -34.57
CA ASP A 450 -2.43 -8.32 -34.67
C ASP A 450 -3.31 -7.68 -33.58
N GLY A 451 -2.71 -7.25 -32.46
CA GLY A 451 -3.38 -6.57 -31.37
C GLY A 451 -4.34 -7.48 -30.60
N LEU A 452 -4.09 -8.79 -30.62
CA LEU A 452 -4.91 -9.83 -29.99
C LEU A 452 -4.12 -10.50 -28.86
N LEU A 453 -4.82 -10.89 -27.80
CA LEU A 453 -4.18 -11.54 -26.66
C LEU A 453 -3.84 -13.00 -26.98
N GLY A 454 -2.66 -13.44 -26.54
CA GLY A 454 -2.28 -14.84 -26.50
C GLY A 454 -1.85 -15.43 -27.85
N THR A 455 -1.56 -14.57 -28.82
CA THR A 455 -1.07 -14.95 -30.15
C THR A 455 0.44 -15.14 -30.13
N ALA A 456 1.03 -15.57 -31.26
CA ALA A 456 2.45 -15.92 -31.31
C ALA A 456 3.37 -14.69 -31.46
N ASP A 457 2.79 -13.52 -31.73
CA ASP A 457 3.46 -12.24 -31.91
C ASP A 457 3.42 -11.32 -30.68
N ASP A 458 2.80 -11.78 -29.59
CA ASP A 458 2.92 -11.14 -28.28
C ASP A 458 4.39 -10.96 -27.88
N GLY A 459 4.68 -9.78 -27.32
CA GLY A 459 6.00 -9.43 -26.81
C GLY A 459 6.37 -10.20 -25.54
N PRO A 460 7.64 -10.13 -25.10
CA PRO A 460 8.01 -10.62 -23.78
C PRO A 460 7.32 -9.81 -22.70
N VAL A 461 6.95 -10.48 -21.60
CA VAL A 461 6.47 -9.82 -20.38
C VAL A 461 7.62 -9.06 -19.74
N ASN A 462 7.32 -7.82 -19.38
CA ASN A 462 8.13 -6.96 -18.53
C ASN A 462 7.38 -6.76 -17.22
N GLN A 463 8.10 -6.42 -16.16
CA GLN A 463 7.54 -6.20 -14.83
C GLN A 463 8.29 -5.09 -14.12
N HIS A 464 7.67 -4.55 -13.08
CA HIS A 464 8.29 -3.58 -12.21
C HIS A 464 7.79 -3.76 -10.78
N ASP A 465 8.74 -3.97 -9.85
CA ASP A 465 8.52 -3.94 -8.41
C ASP A 465 8.20 -2.51 -7.95
N THR A 466 7.08 -2.39 -7.25
CA THR A 466 6.54 -1.16 -6.70
C THR A 466 6.46 -1.16 -5.17
N ASP A 467 6.84 -2.28 -4.56
CA ASP A 467 6.67 -2.63 -3.17
C ASP A 467 7.55 -1.74 -2.27
N ALA A 468 8.79 -1.52 -2.70
CA ALA A 468 9.74 -0.59 -2.07
C ALA A 468 9.34 0.89 -2.20
N LEU A 469 8.44 1.22 -3.15
CA LEU A 469 7.99 2.58 -3.44
C LEU A 469 6.69 2.95 -2.73
N GLY A 470 6.05 2.00 -2.05
CA GLY A 470 4.81 2.20 -1.30
C GLY A 470 3.56 1.93 -2.14
N PHE A 471 3.64 0.93 -3.01
CA PHE A 471 2.51 0.33 -3.69
C PHE A 471 2.66 -1.19 -3.56
N SER A 472 1.99 -1.74 -2.57
CA SER A 472 2.27 -3.10 -2.09
C SER A 472 1.20 -4.12 -2.38
N ASP A 473 0.06 -3.61 -2.79
CA ASP A 473 -1.10 -4.39 -3.16
C ASP A 473 -1.71 -3.65 -4.34
N VAL A 474 -1.06 -3.75 -5.50
CA VAL A 474 -1.38 -2.95 -6.67
C VAL A 474 -2.62 -3.52 -7.33
N GLU A 475 -3.79 -3.04 -6.94
CA GLU A 475 -5.04 -3.48 -7.55
C GLU A 475 -5.49 -2.59 -8.70
N GLY A 476 -5.13 -1.30 -8.77
CA GLY A 476 -5.61 -0.42 -9.84
C GLY A 476 -4.52 0.05 -10.78
N ILE A 477 -4.79 0.04 -12.09
CA ILE A 477 -3.83 0.46 -13.13
C ILE A 477 -4.52 1.15 -14.33
N THR A 478 -3.95 2.24 -14.85
CA THR A 478 -4.44 2.85 -16.10
C THR A 478 -3.32 3.45 -16.94
N TYR A 479 -3.47 3.48 -18.26
CA TYR A 479 -2.49 4.04 -19.19
C TYR A 479 -2.84 5.46 -19.60
N ASN A 480 -1.85 6.35 -19.56
CA ASN A 480 -1.99 7.72 -20.03
C ASN A 480 -1.41 7.88 -21.44
N ASP A 481 -2.29 7.85 -22.44
CA ASP A 481 -1.92 8.07 -23.85
C ASP A 481 -1.20 9.40 -24.10
N ALA A 482 -1.47 10.44 -23.30
CA ALA A 482 -0.92 11.77 -23.54
C ALA A 482 0.58 11.86 -23.23
N SER A 483 1.05 11.11 -22.22
CA SER A 483 2.44 11.10 -21.75
C SER A 483 3.17 9.79 -22.03
N GLY A 484 2.44 8.71 -22.38
CA GLY A 484 2.99 7.37 -22.51
C GLY A 484 3.46 6.80 -21.17
N THR A 485 2.68 7.04 -20.11
CA THR A 485 2.98 6.64 -18.72
C THR A 485 1.84 5.80 -18.17
N VAL A 486 2.07 5.15 -17.03
CA VAL A 486 1.10 4.30 -16.34
C VAL A 486 0.83 4.88 -14.97
N PHE A 487 -0.44 4.98 -14.58
CA PHE A 487 -0.82 5.29 -13.21
C PHE A 487 -1.18 4.01 -12.47
N ILE A 488 -0.77 3.91 -11.21
CA ILE A 488 -1.13 2.82 -10.31
C ILE A 488 -1.62 3.33 -8.95
N ILE A 489 -2.45 2.54 -8.30
CA ILE A 489 -2.85 2.70 -6.90
C ILE A 489 -2.78 1.35 -6.19
N SER A 490 -2.59 1.41 -4.87
CA SER A 490 -2.64 0.23 -4.02
C SER A 490 -3.85 0.25 -3.06
N THR A 491 -4.42 -0.91 -2.78
CA THR A 491 -5.48 -1.11 -1.77
C THR A 491 -4.94 -1.18 -0.34
N ALA A 492 -3.66 -1.47 -0.16
CA ALA A 492 -3.03 -1.54 1.16
C ALA A 492 -3.25 -0.24 1.95
N ALA A 493 -3.77 -0.37 3.17
CA ALA A 493 -4.14 0.78 4.02
C ALA A 493 -2.95 1.68 4.41
N ALA A 494 -1.73 1.14 4.38
CA ALA A 494 -0.50 1.87 4.64
C ALA A 494 -0.07 2.73 3.44
N ASP A 495 -0.45 2.34 2.24
CA ASP A 495 -0.10 3.01 0.99
C ASP A 495 -1.09 4.13 0.75
N ARG A 496 -0.61 5.33 0.38
CA ARG A 496 -1.45 6.54 0.46
C ARG A 496 -1.42 7.41 -0.78
N TYR A 497 -0.78 6.93 -1.83
CA TYR A 497 -0.48 7.77 -2.98
C TYR A 497 -0.96 7.13 -4.26
N LEU A 498 -1.24 7.97 -5.24
CA LEU A 498 -1.30 7.61 -6.65
C LEU A 498 0.11 7.75 -7.22
N GLY A 499 0.60 6.75 -7.95
CA GLY A 499 1.90 6.79 -8.61
C GLY A 499 1.76 6.90 -10.12
N GLU A 500 2.64 7.66 -10.78
CA GLU A 500 2.80 7.65 -12.24
C GLU A 500 4.19 7.12 -12.60
N PHE A 501 4.25 6.12 -13.45
CA PHE A 501 5.45 5.40 -13.85
C PHE A 501 5.72 5.57 -15.34
N SER A 502 7.00 5.65 -15.70
CA SER A 502 7.44 5.42 -17.06
C SER A 502 7.35 3.94 -17.43
N LEU A 503 7.33 3.63 -18.72
CA LEU A 503 7.43 2.25 -19.24
C LEU A 503 8.78 1.57 -18.98
N SER A 504 9.74 2.28 -18.39
CA SER A 504 10.99 1.70 -17.88
C SER A 504 10.96 1.42 -16.38
N GLY A 505 9.82 1.64 -15.70
CA GLY A 505 9.67 1.46 -14.25
C GLY A 505 10.19 2.65 -13.42
N GLU A 506 10.56 3.78 -14.02
CA GLU A 506 10.87 4.96 -13.19
C GLU A 506 9.58 5.58 -12.66
N LEU A 507 9.44 5.69 -11.33
CA LEU A 507 8.40 6.50 -10.70
C LEU A 507 8.66 7.98 -11.01
N LEU A 508 7.73 8.60 -11.72
CA LEU A 508 7.84 9.97 -12.22
C LEU A 508 7.19 10.97 -11.26
N ASN A 509 6.00 10.63 -10.77
CA ASN A 509 5.20 11.52 -9.94
C ASN A 509 4.39 10.72 -8.92
N VAL A 510 4.09 11.36 -7.79
CA VAL A 510 3.21 10.83 -6.75
C VAL A 510 2.27 11.89 -6.20
N TRP A 511 1.01 11.53 -5.98
CA TRP A 511 -0.01 12.43 -5.43
C TRP A 511 -0.66 11.87 -4.17
N ASP A 512 -0.89 12.73 -3.20
CA ASP A 512 -1.50 12.40 -1.92
C ASP A 512 -2.99 12.08 -2.06
N LEU A 513 -3.37 10.86 -1.70
CA LEU A 513 -4.75 10.38 -1.62
C LEU A 513 -5.25 10.27 -0.18
N SER A 514 -4.54 10.83 0.80
CA SER A 514 -4.89 10.74 2.23
C SER A 514 -6.29 11.27 2.56
N PHE A 515 -6.87 12.14 1.72
CA PHE A 515 -8.25 12.62 1.87
C PHE A 515 -9.31 11.51 1.70
N MET A 516 -8.98 10.38 1.06
CA MET A 516 -9.84 9.20 0.98
C MET A 516 -9.91 8.46 2.33
N GLY A 517 -8.95 8.67 3.23
CA GLY A 517 -8.88 7.96 4.51
C GLY A 517 -8.50 6.48 4.35
N THR A 518 -8.51 5.73 5.47
CA THR A 518 -8.11 4.31 5.52
C THR A 518 -9.21 3.38 6.03
N ALA A 519 -10.43 3.90 6.26
CA ALA A 519 -11.56 3.12 6.75
C ALA A 519 -12.70 3.28 5.76
N ALA A 520 -13.26 2.16 5.27
CA ALA A 520 -14.40 2.14 4.36
C ALA A 520 -14.17 2.85 3.01
N ASN A 521 -12.92 2.89 2.51
CA ASN A 521 -12.57 3.48 1.21
C ASN A 521 -11.34 2.76 0.59
N ILE A 522 -11.40 1.43 0.49
CA ILE A 522 -10.38 0.63 -0.23
C ILE A 522 -10.37 1.07 -1.69
N ARG A 523 -9.20 1.17 -2.33
CA ARG A 523 -9.01 1.78 -3.66
C ARG A 523 -8.72 0.71 -4.72
N SER A 524 -9.76 0.16 -5.33
CA SER A 524 -9.65 -1.10 -6.08
C SER A 524 -9.23 -0.93 -7.54
N GLY A 525 -9.65 0.14 -8.22
CA GLY A 525 -9.37 0.34 -9.65
C GLY A 525 -9.36 1.81 -10.04
N LEU A 526 -8.71 2.15 -11.15
CA LEU A 526 -8.75 3.52 -11.69
C LEU A 526 -8.78 3.61 -13.21
N THR A 527 -9.30 4.73 -13.71
CA THR A 527 -9.18 5.10 -15.13
C THR A 527 -9.03 6.61 -15.30
N LEU A 528 -8.53 7.01 -16.46
CA LEU A 528 -8.52 8.39 -16.93
C LEU A 528 -9.77 8.65 -17.77
N ALA A 529 -10.53 9.70 -17.43
CA ALA A 529 -11.70 10.09 -18.19
C ALA A 529 -11.91 11.60 -18.21
N PRO A 530 -12.72 12.13 -19.16
CA PRO A 530 -13.17 13.52 -19.13
C PRO A 530 -13.85 13.89 -17.81
N GLY A 531 -13.53 15.06 -17.26
CA GLY A 531 -14.12 15.54 -16.02
C GLY A 531 -15.64 15.68 -16.11
N SER A 532 -16.35 15.37 -15.02
CA SER A 532 -17.82 15.37 -15.00
C SER A 532 -18.44 16.76 -15.06
N LEU A 533 -17.68 17.78 -14.62
CA LEU A 533 -18.05 19.18 -14.67
C LEU A 533 -17.23 19.99 -15.69
N ALA A 534 -16.10 19.44 -16.14
CA ALA A 534 -15.19 20.03 -17.11
C ALA A 534 -14.71 18.95 -18.10
N PRO A 535 -15.53 18.58 -19.12
CA PRO A 535 -15.22 17.50 -20.06
C PRO A 535 -13.99 17.74 -20.94
N GLU A 536 -13.46 18.96 -20.95
CA GLU A 536 -12.21 19.34 -21.59
C GLU A 536 -10.96 18.99 -20.76
N GLU A 537 -11.13 18.71 -19.47
CA GLU A 537 -10.06 18.30 -18.56
C GLU A 537 -10.06 16.77 -18.40
N THR A 538 -8.88 16.19 -18.24
CA THR A 538 -8.73 14.77 -17.89
C THR A 538 -8.63 14.63 -16.38
N HIS A 539 -9.51 13.85 -15.79
CA HIS A 539 -9.54 13.50 -14.38
C HIS A 539 -9.23 12.02 -14.18
N ILE A 540 -8.92 11.65 -12.94
CA ILE A 540 -8.81 10.26 -12.52
C ILE A 540 -10.09 9.88 -11.79
N TYR A 541 -10.65 8.74 -12.18
CA TYR A 541 -11.78 8.11 -11.52
C TYR A 541 -11.27 6.87 -10.80
N ILE A 542 -11.54 6.78 -9.50
CA ILE A 542 -11.11 5.67 -8.64
C ILE A 542 -12.36 4.98 -8.09
N VAL A 543 -12.53 3.69 -8.37
CA VAL A 543 -13.56 2.89 -7.69
C VAL A 543 -13.07 2.51 -6.31
N SER A 544 -14.03 2.42 -5.39
CA SER A 544 -13.76 2.09 -4.02
C SER A 544 -14.83 1.17 -3.49
N ARG A 545 -14.41 -0.04 -3.09
CA ARG A 545 -15.30 -1.05 -2.54
C ARG A 545 -15.94 -0.72 -1.20
N GLY A 546 -15.40 0.27 -0.50
CA GLY A 546 -15.93 0.62 0.80
C GLY A 546 -15.32 -0.20 1.92
N ILE A 547 -16.16 -0.80 2.75
CA ILE A 547 -15.79 -1.87 3.68
C ILE A 547 -15.90 -3.17 2.91
N ASP A 548 -14.76 -3.86 2.81
CA ASP A 548 -14.69 -5.19 2.19
C ASP A 548 -15.76 -6.14 2.73
N ASN A 549 -16.44 -6.82 1.82
CA ASN A 549 -17.43 -7.85 2.15
C ASN A 549 -16.75 -9.11 2.72
N ASP A 550 -15.45 -9.29 2.45
CA ASP A 550 -14.66 -10.47 2.76
C ASP A 550 -13.64 -10.30 3.91
N TYR A 551 -13.54 -11.35 4.73
CA TYR A 551 -12.57 -11.61 5.81
C TYR A 551 -12.29 -10.53 6.89
N GLY A 552 -12.91 -10.71 8.07
CA GLY A 552 -12.47 -10.13 9.34
C GLY A 552 -13.44 -10.40 10.50
N PRO A 553 -13.10 -10.12 11.78
CA PRO A 553 -14.07 -10.19 12.87
C PRO A 553 -15.19 -9.17 12.67
N GLY A 554 -16.25 -9.62 11.99
CA GLY A 554 -17.39 -8.80 11.57
C GLY A 554 -17.69 -8.93 10.08
N ASN A 555 -17.84 -10.15 9.55
CA ASN A 555 -18.35 -10.39 8.19
C ASN A 555 -19.53 -9.45 7.92
N SER A 556 -19.44 -8.66 6.86
CA SER A 556 -20.43 -7.66 6.50
C SER A 556 -21.05 -7.97 5.12
N PRO A 557 -21.66 -9.16 4.92
CA PRO A 557 -22.25 -9.56 3.63
C PRO A 557 -23.48 -8.74 3.21
N GLU A 558 -23.83 -7.75 4.03
CA GLU A 558 -24.95 -6.83 3.86
C GLU A 558 -24.45 -5.39 3.63
N GLU A 559 -23.13 -5.21 3.52
CA GLU A 559 -22.51 -3.94 3.14
C GLU A 559 -22.88 -3.58 1.70
N ASP A 560 -23.02 -2.29 1.43
CA ASP A 560 -23.40 -1.79 0.12
C ASP A 560 -22.98 -0.33 0.00
N ASP A 561 -21.70 -0.09 0.32
CA ASP A 561 -21.16 1.26 0.50
C ASP A 561 -20.24 1.72 -0.65
N GLY A 562 -20.05 0.85 -1.66
CA GLY A 562 -19.33 1.11 -2.90
C GLY A 562 -19.57 2.50 -3.52
N LYS A 563 -18.47 3.11 -3.98
CA LYS A 563 -18.48 4.47 -4.56
C LYS A 563 -17.36 4.69 -5.57
N VAL A 564 -17.49 5.77 -6.35
CA VAL A 564 -16.45 6.29 -7.23
C VAL A 564 -16.01 7.67 -6.78
N TRP A 565 -14.71 7.92 -6.81
CA TRP A 565 -14.06 9.19 -6.56
C TRP A 565 -13.57 9.79 -7.86
N GLU A 566 -13.96 11.03 -8.15
CA GLU A 566 -13.40 11.82 -9.25
C GLU A 566 -12.41 12.82 -8.67
N ILE A 567 -11.16 12.78 -9.13
CA ILE A 567 -10.08 13.63 -8.66
C ILE A 567 -9.41 14.36 -9.83
N SER A 568 -8.94 15.56 -9.56
CA SER A 568 -8.05 16.29 -10.45
C SER A 568 -6.63 16.33 -9.87
N LEU A 569 -5.64 16.12 -10.74
CA LEU A 569 -4.22 16.29 -10.40
C LEU A 569 -3.78 17.75 -10.56
N ALA A 570 -4.61 18.59 -11.18
CA ALA A 570 -4.39 20.02 -11.31
C ALA A 570 -5.10 20.76 -10.17
N ALA A 571 -4.48 21.84 -9.68
CA ALA A 571 -5.12 22.69 -8.69
C ALA A 571 -6.40 23.34 -9.27
N PRO A 572 -7.52 23.34 -8.53
CA PRO A 572 -8.74 23.98 -9.01
C PRO A 572 -8.49 25.48 -9.22
N PRO A 573 -9.12 26.09 -10.24
CA PRO A 573 -8.96 27.50 -10.51
C PRO A 573 -9.37 28.32 -9.27
N ALA A 574 -8.53 29.30 -8.90
CA ALA A 574 -8.79 30.14 -7.74
C ALA A 574 -10.19 30.77 -7.84
N PRO A 575 -10.98 30.80 -6.73
CA PRO A 575 -12.32 31.36 -6.77
C PRO A 575 -12.24 32.81 -7.27
N THR A 576 -12.83 33.06 -8.44
CA THR A 576 -12.92 34.43 -8.97
C THR A 576 -13.82 35.21 -8.02
N PRO A 577 -13.36 36.32 -7.40
CA PRO A 577 -14.18 37.06 -6.46
C PRO A 577 -15.45 37.52 -7.16
N THR A 578 -16.58 36.95 -6.78
CA THR A 578 -17.88 37.32 -7.32
C THR A 578 -18.26 38.66 -6.69
N LEU A 579 -18.28 39.73 -7.49
CA LEU A 579 -18.79 41.02 -7.04
C LEU A 579 -20.25 40.82 -6.63
N THR A 580 -20.54 41.00 -5.35
CA THR A 580 -21.90 40.88 -4.82
C THR A 580 -22.71 42.07 -5.32
N ASP A 581 -23.76 41.82 -6.11
CA ASP A 581 -24.68 42.87 -6.53
C ASP A 581 -25.29 43.54 -5.30
N THR A 582 -25.10 44.85 -5.20
CA THR A 582 -25.70 45.68 -4.15
C THR A 582 -27.21 45.73 -4.40
N PRO A 583 -28.09 45.47 -3.42
CA PRO A 583 -29.52 45.33 -3.65
C PRO A 583 -30.14 46.64 -4.17
N THR A 584 -30.73 46.58 -5.36
CA THR A 584 -31.51 47.67 -5.96
C THR A 584 -32.83 47.85 -5.19
N ALA A 585 -33.08 49.05 -4.67
CA ALA A 585 -34.31 49.38 -3.94
C ALA A 585 -35.52 49.39 -4.89
N THR A 586 -36.47 48.46 -4.69
CA THR A 586 -37.74 48.41 -5.43
C THR A 586 -38.78 49.32 -4.76
N TYR A 587 -39.18 50.41 -5.43
CA TYR A 587 -40.29 51.26 -4.98
C TYR A 587 -41.62 50.71 -5.50
N THR A 588 -42.55 50.42 -4.59
CA THR A 588 -43.92 49.99 -4.89
C THR A 588 -44.85 51.20 -4.99
N PHE A 589 -45.50 51.41 -6.14
CA PHE A 589 -46.56 52.43 -6.29
C PHE A 589 -47.94 51.81 -6.10
N THR A 590 -48.74 52.39 -5.21
CA THR A 590 -50.16 52.10 -5.02
C THR A 590 -50.99 52.99 -5.97
N PRO A 591 -51.98 52.46 -6.71
CA PRO A 591 -52.79 53.28 -7.62
C PRO A 591 -53.91 53.99 -6.84
N THR A 592 -54.12 55.27 -7.11
CA THR A 592 -55.31 56.01 -6.66
C THR A 592 -56.03 56.59 -7.88
N GLU A 593 -57.36 56.49 -7.83
CA GLU A 593 -58.34 56.77 -8.88
C GLU A 593 -58.35 58.19 -9.46
N SER A 594 -58.90 58.23 -10.68
CA SER A 594 -59.00 59.34 -11.62
C SER A 594 -59.92 60.49 -11.19
N SER A 595 -59.51 61.74 -11.45
CA SER A 595 -60.39 62.80 -11.97
C SER A 595 -59.62 63.99 -12.60
N THR A 596 -59.85 64.17 -13.91
CA THR A 596 -59.96 65.40 -14.75
C THR A 596 -58.94 66.58 -14.65
N PRO A 597 -58.63 67.25 -15.79
CA PRO A 597 -57.37 67.96 -16.02
C PRO A 597 -57.44 69.48 -15.81
N THR A 598 -56.31 70.13 -15.50
CA THR A 598 -56.06 71.53 -15.88
C THR A 598 -54.55 71.82 -15.97
N GLN A 599 -54.15 72.50 -17.05
CA GLN A 599 -52.79 73.00 -17.31
C GLN A 599 -52.31 73.98 -16.22
N THR A 600 -50.99 74.10 -16.00
CA THR A 600 -50.19 75.34 -16.21
C THR A 600 -48.69 75.10 -15.92
N ASP A 601 -47.88 75.80 -16.71
CA ASP A 601 -46.44 75.96 -16.87
C ASP A 601 -45.47 76.09 -15.66
N THR A 602 -44.22 75.63 -15.94
CA THR A 602 -42.89 76.25 -15.67
C THR A 602 -42.30 76.28 -14.25
N ALA A 603 -41.15 75.60 -14.03
CA ALA A 603 -39.80 76.18 -13.79
C ALA A 603 -38.79 75.15 -13.23
N ALA A 604 -37.50 75.40 -13.53
CA ALA A 604 -36.30 74.58 -13.38
C ALA A 604 -35.90 74.11 -11.96
N PRO A 605 -35.03 73.09 -11.83
CA PRO A 605 -34.50 72.62 -10.56
C PRO A 605 -33.27 73.43 -10.11
N THR A 606 -33.06 73.54 -8.80
CA THR A 606 -31.76 73.89 -8.22
C THR A 606 -31.59 73.10 -6.93
N ASP A 607 -30.51 72.30 -6.90
CA ASP A 607 -30.04 71.48 -5.78
C ASP A 607 -29.80 72.28 -4.50
N THR A 608 -29.71 71.58 -3.35
CA THR A 608 -28.57 71.56 -2.40
C THR A 608 -29.00 70.72 -1.16
N LEU A 609 -28.29 69.70 -0.69
CA LEU A 609 -27.24 69.70 0.37
C LEU A 609 -26.71 68.25 0.53
N THR A 610 -25.44 67.90 0.22
CA THR A 610 -24.22 67.85 1.10
C THR A 610 -24.44 67.30 2.51
N PRO A 611 -23.70 66.26 2.99
CA PRO A 611 -22.26 66.37 3.33
C PRO A 611 -21.39 65.16 2.87
N THR A 612 -20.23 65.37 2.24
CA THR A 612 -18.86 65.50 2.80
C THR A 612 -18.17 64.16 3.15
N GLN A 613 -17.47 63.60 2.17
CA GLN A 613 -16.26 62.76 2.37
C GLN A 613 -15.03 63.68 2.35
N THR A 614 -13.99 63.35 3.12
CA THR A 614 -12.64 63.88 2.88
C THR A 614 -11.73 62.73 2.46
N ASP A 615 -11.20 62.91 1.26
CA ASP A 615 -10.30 62.08 0.47
C ASP A 615 -8.96 61.75 1.15
N THR A 616 -8.27 60.74 0.62
CA THR A 616 -7.09 60.88 -0.27
C THR A 616 -6.45 59.47 -0.39
N ALA A 617 -6.70 58.68 -1.45
CA ALA A 617 -6.20 58.74 -2.84
C ALA A 617 -4.65 58.69 -2.90
N ALA A 618 -3.96 57.91 -3.71
CA ALA A 618 -4.19 57.27 -5.01
C ALA A 618 -3.00 56.28 -5.26
N PRO A 619 -2.62 55.85 -6.48
CA PRO A 619 -3.28 55.72 -7.79
C PRO A 619 -3.05 54.29 -8.40
N THR A 620 -3.41 53.85 -9.62
CA THR A 620 -4.44 54.13 -10.64
C THR A 620 -4.21 53.10 -11.77
N ASP A 621 -5.32 52.50 -12.22
CA ASP A 621 -5.74 52.00 -13.55
C ASP A 621 -4.75 51.77 -14.71
N THR A 622 -5.03 50.74 -15.53
CA THR A 622 -5.82 50.92 -16.79
C THR A 622 -6.17 49.56 -17.44
N LEU A 623 -7.47 49.25 -17.54
CA LEU A 623 -8.04 48.35 -18.56
C LEU A 623 -9.04 49.15 -19.41
N THR A 624 -8.94 49.01 -20.73
CA THR A 624 -9.87 49.59 -21.71
C THR A 624 -10.82 48.49 -22.20
N PRO A 625 -12.15 48.60 -22.05
CA PRO A 625 -13.10 47.72 -22.73
C PRO A 625 -13.64 48.39 -24.01
N THR A 626 -13.86 47.60 -25.06
CA THR A 626 -14.67 48.01 -26.22
C THR A 626 -15.79 46.99 -26.40
N GLN A 627 -17.04 47.42 -26.19
CA GLN A 627 -18.24 46.70 -26.63
C GLN A 627 -18.55 47.06 -28.08
N THR A 628 -19.00 46.08 -28.86
CA THR A 628 -19.59 46.28 -30.19
C THR A 628 -21.00 45.68 -30.16
N ASP A 629 -22.00 46.46 -30.55
CA ASP A 629 -23.35 45.96 -30.78
C ASP A 629 -23.92 46.49 -32.11
N THR A 630 -24.30 45.53 -32.96
CA THR A 630 -25.38 45.48 -33.96
C THR A 630 -25.56 46.58 -35.03
N ALA A 631 -25.49 46.21 -36.33
CA ALA A 631 -26.56 46.43 -37.34
C ALA A 631 -26.28 45.82 -38.73
N VAL A 632 -27.34 45.24 -39.31
CA VAL A 632 -27.52 44.71 -40.68
C VAL A 632 -27.44 45.81 -41.75
N PRO A 633 -26.92 45.50 -42.95
CA PRO A 633 -27.63 45.91 -44.18
C PRO A 633 -27.74 44.82 -45.26
N THR A 634 -28.82 44.97 -46.04
CA THR A 634 -29.34 44.13 -47.12
C THR A 634 -28.64 44.36 -48.48
N ASP A 635 -28.58 43.30 -49.30
CA ASP A 635 -28.44 43.16 -50.78
C ASP A 635 -27.74 44.25 -51.64
N THR A 636 -26.83 43.82 -52.54
CA THR A 636 -27.00 43.83 -54.03
C THR A 636 -25.70 43.43 -54.80
N LEU A 637 -25.77 42.30 -55.53
CA LEU A 637 -25.15 41.86 -56.81
C LEU A 637 -23.80 42.40 -57.40
N THR A 638 -22.83 41.45 -57.53
CA THR A 638 -22.04 40.99 -58.73
C THR A 638 -21.09 41.96 -59.53
N PRO A 639 -20.15 41.46 -60.38
CA PRO A 639 -18.76 41.01 -60.14
C PRO A 639 -17.68 41.82 -60.92
N THR A 640 -16.38 41.67 -60.61
CA THR A 640 -15.31 41.66 -61.67
C THR A 640 -13.98 41.06 -61.20
N GLN A 641 -13.36 40.35 -62.14
CA GLN A 641 -12.13 39.52 -62.10
C GLN A 641 -10.88 40.33 -62.48
N ALA A 642 -9.69 40.00 -61.96
CA ALA A 642 -8.39 40.02 -62.68
C ALA A 642 -7.19 39.55 -61.82
N ASP A 643 -6.78 38.30 -62.07
CA ASP A 643 -5.44 37.75 -62.34
C ASP A 643 -4.11 38.31 -61.74
N THR A 644 -3.42 37.38 -61.06
CA THR A 644 -2.01 36.92 -61.20
C THR A 644 -0.80 37.84 -60.98
N THR A 645 0.12 37.43 -60.07
CA THR A 645 1.45 36.84 -60.39
C THR A 645 2.19 36.38 -59.10
N VAL A 646 3.05 35.37 -59.28
CA VAL A 646 3.77 34.46 -58.34
C VAL A 646 5.27 34.49 -58.77
N PRO A 647 6.28 33.84 -58.16
CA PRO A 647 6.91 33.85 -56.80
C PRO A 647 8.47 34.13 -56.85
N THR A 648 9.19 33.75 -55.76
CA THR A 648 10.64 33.34 -55.63
C THR A 648 11.71 34.45 -55.69
N ASP A 649 12.81 34.48 -54.90
CA ASP A 649 13.74 33.40 -54.51
C ASP A 649 14.54 33.68 -53.21
N THR A 650 15.07 32.58 -52.66
CA THR A 650 15.89 32.37 -51.44
C THR A 650 17.40 32.57 -51.72
N LEU A 651 18.22 32.90 -50.69
CA LEU A 651 19.46 32.19 -50.26
C LEU A 651 20.46 33.01 -49.43
N THR A 652 20.95 32.34 -48.39
CA THR A 652 21.95 32.62 -47.34
C THR A 652 23.41 32.60 -47.85
N PRO A 653 24.38 33.12 -47.06
CA PRO A 653 25.49 32.24 -46.67
C PRO A 653 25.92 32.33 -45.19
N THR A 654 26.62 31.28 -44.75
CA THR A 654 26.99 30.87 -43.39
C THR A 654 28.49 31.10 -43.07
N GLN A 655 28.84 31.00 -41.77
CA GLN A 655 30.14 30.65 -41.11
C GLN A 655 31.20 31.75 -40.80
N THR A 656 32.13 31.67 -39.83
CA THR A 656 32.36 31.09 -38.45
C THR A 656 33.82 31.45 -38.03
N ASP A 657 34.13 31.39 -36.73
CA ASP A 657 35.43 31.22 -35.99
C ASP A 657 35.99 32.40 -35.16
N THR A 658 36.67 32.26 -33.99
CA THR A 658 36.75 31.37 -32.79
C THR A 658 38.04 31.80 -32.04
N ALA A 659 38.03 32.00 -30.70
CA ALA A 659 39.07 31.58 -29.71
C ALA A 659 38.92 32.23 -28.30
N ALA A 660 39.02 31.39 -27.26
CA ALA A 660 39.00 31.60 -25.79
C ALA A 660 40.44 31.93 -25.22
N PRO A 661 40.83 31.92 -23.90
CA PRO A 661 40.26 31.24 -22.70
C PRO A 661 40.30 31.93 -21.29
N THR A 662 39.44 31.41 -20.39
CA THR A 662 39.51 31.02 -18.94
C THR A 662 40.29 31.80 -17.85
N ASP A 663 39.63 32.09 -16.70
CA ASP A 663 40.01 31.61 -15.35
C ASP A 663 38.87 31.72 -14.30
N THR A 664 38.90 30.85 -13.28
CA THR A 664 37.78 30.37 -12.43
C THR A 664 37.99 30.66 -10.91
N LEU A 665 36.89 30.64 -10.10
CA LEU A 665 36.75 30.37 -8.62
C LEU A 665 37.00 31.54 -7.62
N THR A 666 36.30 31.79 -6.47
CA THR A 666 35.20 31.19 -5.64
C THR A 666 34.83 32.23 -4.52
N PRO A 667 33.62 32.23 -3.88
CA PRO A 667 33.15 33.32 -3.00
C PRO A 667 33.48 33.15 -1.51
N THR A 668 33.49 34.26 -0.76
CA THR A 668 33.37 34.30 0.71
C THR A 668 32.51 35.51 1.12
N LEU A 669 31.39 35.27 1.81
CA LEU A 669 30.68 36.30 2.59
C LEU A 669 30.33 35.73 3.96
N ALA A 670 30.83 36.41 4.98
CA ALA A 670 30.34 36.37 6.35
C ALA A 670 29.70 37.73 6.64
N ASP A 671 28.45 37.77 7.11
CA ASP A 671 28.11 38.26 8.46
C ASP A 671 26.59 38.26 8.71
N THR A 672 26.20 37.45 9.69
CA THR A 672 25.36 37.75 10.87
C THR A 672 24.36 38.93 10.84
N ALA A 673 23.05 38.63 10.88
CA ALA A 673 22.06 39.43 11.59
C ALA A 673 20.84 38.58 12.01
N THR A 674 20.60 38.52 13.32
CA THR A 674 19.43 37.96 14.00
C THR A 674 18.30 38.98 14.10
N PRO A 675 17.04 38.61 13.80
CA PRO A 675 15.89 39.23 14.42
C PRO A 675 15.19 38.27 15.39
N THR A 676 15.04 38.73 16.62
CA THR A 676 14.18 38.18 17.66
C THR A 676 12.80 38.80 17.48
N ASP A 677 11.75 38.00 17.29
CA ASP A 677 10.37 38.45 17.47
C ASP A 677 9.67 37.67 18.57
N THR A 678 9.15 38.43 19.52
CA THR A 678 8.52 37.99 20.76
C THR A 678 7.01 37.97 20.56
N LEU A 679 6.38 36.80 20.56
CA LEU A 679 4.91 36.71 20.55
C LEU A 679 4.36 36.91 21.97
N THR A 680 3.47 37.89 22.10
CA THR A 680 2.68 38.15 23.31
C THR A 680 1.36 37.38 23.19
N PRO A 681 0.92 36.58 24.18
CA PRO A 681 -0.34 35.82 24.08
C PRO A 681 -1.57 36.72 24.30
N LEU A 682 -2.60 36.54 23.45
CA LEU A 682 -3.94 37.12 23.58
C LEU A 682 -4.84 36.14 24.37
N PRO A 683 -5.77 36.60 25.24
CA PRO A 683 -6.39 35.76 26.26
C PRO A 683 -7.48 34.81 25.74
N THR A 684 -7.55 33.66 26.40
CA THR A 684 -8.56 32.60 26.26
C THR A 684 -9.93 33.04 26.80
N GLU A 685 -10.93 33.12 25.93
CA GLU A 685 -12.35 33.14 26.33
C GLU A 685 -12.79 31.72 26.72
N THR A 686 -13.22 31.55 27.97
CA THR A 686 -13.72 30.30 28.52
C THR A 686 -15.24 30.26 28.39
N ALA A 687 -15.78 29.42 27.51
CA ALA A 687 -17.22 29.12 27.47
C ALA A 687 -17.54 27.98 28.45
N VAL A 688 -18.38 28.27 29.44
CA VAL A 688 -18.96 27.31 30.39
C VAL A 688 -20.18 26.65 29.76
N PRO A 689 -20.30 25.31 29.70
CA PRO A 689 -21.56 24.66 29.42
C PRO A 689 -22.31 24.34 30.72
N THR A 690 -23.58 24.74 30.80
CA THR A 690 -24.56 24.16 31.74
C THR A 690 -25.93 24.13 31.06
N ALA A 691 -26.39 22.92 30.72
CA ALA A 691 -27.76 22.48 30.95
C ALA A 691 -27.85 20.96 30.77
N THR A 692 -28.24 20.29 31.85
CA THR A 692 -28.48 18.86 32.01
C THR A 692 -29.86 18.48 31.48
N HIS A 693 -29.95 17.38 30.72
CA HIS A 693 -31.17 16.56 30.65
C HIS A 693 -30.80 15.08 30.76
N THR A 694 -31.30 14.47 31.83
CA THR A 694 -31.09 13.07 32.22
C THR A 694 -32.18 12.19 31.62
N ALA A 695 -31.81 11.12 30.93
CA ALA A 695 -32.67 9.97 30.66
C ALA A 695 -31.91 8.69 31.06
N THR A 696 -32.45 8.00 32.05
CA THR A 696 -31.96 6.75 32.66
C THR A 696 -32.36 5.51 31.85
N SER A 697 -31.45 4.54 31.75
CA SER A 697 -31.73 3.13 31.39
C SER A 697 -31.21 2.20 32.53
N PRO A 698 -31.83 1.05 32.81
CA PRO A 698 -31.71 0.34 34.09
C PRO A 698 -30.51 -0.63 34.18
N PRO A 699 -30.08 -1.04 35.40
CA PRO A 699 -29.05 -2.05 35.58
C PRO A 699 -29.62 -3.48 35.58
N SER A 700 -28.95 -4.39 34.88
CA SER A 700 -29.12 -5.83 35.06
C SER A 700 -28.34 -6.32 36.28
N GLU A 701 -29.04 -6.90 37.24
CA GLU A 701 -28.48 -7.57 38.41
C GLU A 701 -27.91 -8.96 38.04
N PHE A 702 -26.72 -9.28 38.55
CA PHE A 702 -26.24 -10.66 38.67
C PHE A 702 -26.00 -10.96 40.16
N LEU A 703 -26.90 -11.74 40.76
CA LEU A 703 -26.87 -12.17 42.16
C LEU A 703 -26.03 -13.44 42.32
N ILE A 704 -24.95 -13.37 43.10
CA ILE A 704 -24.22 -14.54 43.61
C ILE A 704 -24.79 -14.89 44.99
N TYR A 705 -25.39 -16.06 45.12
CA TYR A 705 -25.83 -16.64 46.40
C TYR A 705 -24.74 -17.59 46.94
N LEU A 706 -24.10 -17.21 48.05
CA LEU A 706 -23.32 -18.12 48.91
C LEU A 706 -24.14 -18.44 50.17
N PRO A 707 -24.42 -19.72 50.49
CA PRO A 707 -25.00 -20.07 51.77
C PRO A 707 -23.90 -20.22 52.83
N VAL A 708 -23.93 -19.35 53.84
CA VAL A 708 -23.25 -19.54 55.13
C VAL A 708 -24.12 -20.46 55.99
N ILE A 709 -23.59 -21.62 56.37
CA ILE A 709 -24.17 -22.49 57.41
C ILE A 709 -23.42 -22.22 58.71
N PHE A 710 -24.14 -21.77 59.74
CA PHE A 710 -23.69 -21.79 61.13
C PHE A 710 -24.22 -23.06 61.82
N ASN A 711 -23.33 -24.02 62.09
CA ASN A 711 -23.11 -24.66 63.40
C ASN A 711 -21.95 -25.65 63.31
#